data_AF-A0AAF0J3P2-F1
#
_entry.id   AF-A0AAF0J3P2-F1
#
_cell.length_a   1.000
_cell.length_b   1.000
_cell.length_c   1.000
_cell.angle_alpha   90.00
_cell.angle_beta   90.00
_cell.angle_gamma   90.00
#
_symmetry.space_group_name_H-M   'P 1'
#
loop_
_entity.id
_entity.type
_entity.pdbx_description
1 polymer ?
#
loop_
_entity_poly.entity_id
_entity_poly.type
_entity_poly.pdbx_seq_one_letter_code
_entity_poly.pdbx_strand_id
1 'polypeptide(L)'
;MAAVEVAQDDPLQAVVLCDVFTQRFAPLTLDRPRCLMPVCNVPLIEWTLESLAAAGVHEVFFLATWHVSQIRAYLEKNHPLLFRAPGSRAPPAPATSLTRISLIAVPEARSVGDTMRELDAHQVIKSDFVLMHGDSLGTMDIGAMVRAHKERRQADRNAIMTIGTMPAPQTSGARRPGDLSVFVLAPSTSQLLHYAAVPGLPRVPLLLLPLELMEQPRTELDVRNDLVDCGVDVCSIDVPPLFTENFDYQTLRREFVQGILTSDLLEAKIFVHVAPPAGATSTSAGEPFSVVSRGVLGMPPHGAGYMLRVSDPARYDTASRDVLAGWTYPNTPRLGMPDGATYTSAAGLRFTAAQVTMARTAVLGRRTLLGAHVRLDDGAQVHESVLGEGVRIGAHSVIRGSYLWRGTQVGEGCTLDQCLVGEGVQILDHVHLQRGTIVGDGCVIGPGVRLAPFARVSMHAYRASEDDEDEENEEDVDEADTDATLGPASRGYLWPPLGTASTASDDSDEEVDELEHAANARLFAMGADRSVVVWDDALSELSSIDADSDADALSDESSEAESDESSPTSPSAYGSVSLTLSGGHESQTYGEKLESEERRREFEHEARASLERAFEEKHAPENAAIELKTLRMASNVPPGEVRKVVISFVLSHCAVDQPRETAALLDHWGALIREVAHDDQVEALAVMQSFCALHVSHTKLFGPLLTKVYNDEMVSDEAILAWWRHPSSRQVVLDSEASTAQAQQVVLELRKRAEPVVRHILEGSDESEEESE
;
A
#
# COMPACT_ATOMS: atom_id res chain seq x y z
N MET A 1 19.36 -50.33 -27.18
CA MET A 1 19.82 -48.95 -27.42
C MET A 1 18.62 -48.12 -27.79
N ALA A 2 17.90 -47.63 -26.78
CA ALA A 2 16.82 -46.67 -26.97
C ALA A 2 17.48 -45.30 -27.15
N ALA A 3 17.20 -44.64 -28.27
CA ALA A 3 17.60 -43.27 -28.50
C ALA A 3 16.89 -42.40 -27.46
N VAL A 4 17.68 -41.73 -26.62
CA VAL A 4 17.18 -40.63 -25.79
C VAL A 4 16.81 -39.53 -26.76
N GLU A 5 15.50 -39.35 -26.98
CA GLU A 5 14.98 -38.13 -27.57
C GLU A 5 15.43 -36.98 -26.67
N VAL A 6 16.41 -36.20 -27.14
CA VAL A 6 16.75 -34.92 -26.54
C VAL A 6 15.53 -34.05 -26.79
N ALA A 7 14.66 -33.93 -25.78
CA ALA A 7 13.62 -32.92 -25.77
C ALA A 7 14.30 -31.59 -26.11
N GLN A 8 13.86 -30.93 -27.18
CA GLN A 8 14.24 -29.55 -27.43
C GLN A 8 13.68 -28.74 -26.27
N ASP A 9 14.49 -28.50 -25.24
CA ASP A 9 14.11 -27.64 -24.13
C ASP A 9 13.68 -26.29 -24.71
N ASP A 10 12.45 -25.89 -24.43
CA ASP A 10 11.95 -24.58 -24.82
C ASP A 10 12.90 -23.49 -24.27
N PRO A 11 13.20 -22.46 -25.07
CA PRO A 11 14.12 -21.41 -24.65
C PRO A 11 13.60 -20.74 -23.38
N LEU A 12 14.45 -20.62 -22.37
CA LEU A 12 14.10 -19.92 -21.14
C LEU A 12 13.83 -18.43 -21.46
N GLN A 13 12.62 -17.99 -21.18
CA GLN A 13 12.17 -16.61 -21.38
C GLN A 13 12.24 -15.85 -20.04
N ALA A 14 12.56 -14.56 -20.11
CA ALA A 14 12.44 -13.67 -18.96
C ALA A 14 11.63 -12.42 -19.32
N VAL A 15 10.88 -11.95 -18.33
CA VAL A 15 10.07 -10.75 -18.39
C VAL A 15 10.63 -9.77 -17.37
N VAL A 16 11.02 -8.59 -17.83
CA VAL A 16 11.58 -7.53 -17.01
C VAL A 16 10.62 -6.36 -16.94
N LEU A 17 10.17 -6.04 -15.73
CA LEU A 17 9.34 -4.88 -15.44
C LEU A 17 10.26 -3.65 -15.31
N CYS A 18 10.33 -2.81 -16.34
CA CYS A 18 11.19 -1.62 -16.35
C CYS A 18 10.70 -0.56 -15.37
N ASP A 19 9.39 -0.41 -15.28
CA ASP A 19 8.73 0.58 -14.47
C ASP A 19 8.13 -0.07 -13.22
N VAL A 20 8.19 0.71 -12.14
CA VAL A 20 7.62 0.33 -10.86
C VAL A 20 6.88 1.57 -10.43
N PHE A 21 5.57 1.41 -10.38
CA PHE A 21 4.50 2.40 -10.22
C PHE A 21 4.54 3.10 -8.85
N THR A 22 5.72 3.57 -8.45
CA THR A 22 6.03 4.15 -7.15
C THR A 22 6.83 5.43 -7.35
N GLN A 23 6.43 6.52 -6.72
CA GLN A 23 7.06 7.83 -6.90
C GLN A 23 8.22 8.11 -5.93
N ARG A 24 8.83 7.07 -5.33
CA ARG A 24 9.81 7.22 -4.23
C ARG A 24 11.10 7.96 -4.62
N PHE A 25 11.50 7.85 -5.89
CA PHE A 25 12.67 8.55 -6.47
C PHE A 25 12.32 9.89 -7.12
N ALA A 26 11.06 10.35 -7.05
CA ALA A 26 10.72 11.69 -7.51
C ALA A 26 11.58 12.73 -6.76
N PRO A 27 12.19 13.69 -7.47
CA PRO A 27 11.91 14.07 -8.85
C PRO A 27 12.85 13.48 -9.92
N LEU A 28 13.84 12.63 -9.58
CA LEU A 28 14.80 12.10 -10.55
C LEU A 28 14.16 11.24 -11.64
N THR A 29 13.04 10.58 -11.32
CA THR A 29 12.33 9.69 -12.23
C THR A 29 11.52 10.41 -13.31
N LEU A 30 11.34 11.73 -13.21
CA LEU A 30 10.58 12.51 -14.19
C LEU A 30 11.33 12.64 -15.52
N ASP A 31 12.63 12.90 -15.45
CA ASP A 31 13.46 13.10 -16.65
C ASP A 31 13.95 11.77 -17.23
N ARG A 32 14.14 10.76 -16.36
CA ARG A 32 14.74 9.47 -16.71
C ARG A 32 14.05 8.30 -16.00
N PRO A 33 13.76 7.19 -16.69
CA PRO A 33 13.15 6.03 -16.05
C PRO A 33 14.12 5.36 -15.07
N ARG A 34 13.55 4.75 -14.03
CA ARG A 34 14.29 4.19 -12.90
C ARG A 34 15.32 3.14 -13.31
N CYS A 35 14.97 2.28 -14.28
CA CYS A 35 15.84 1.24 -14.82
C CYS A 35 17.13 1.78 -15.47
N LEU A 36 17.16 3.06 -15.87
CA LEU A 36 18.34 3.67 -16.46
C LEU A 36 19.20 4.44 -15.44
N MET A 37 18.77 4.59 -14.18
CA MET A 37 19.58 5.28 -13.17
C MET A 37 20.91 4.57 -12.95
N PRO A 38 22.04 5.30 -12.87
CA PRO A 38 23.34 4.69 -12.69
C PRO A 38 23.59 4.30 -11.23
N VAL A 39 23.97 3.05 -10.97
CA VAL A 39 24.56 2.59 -9.70
C VAL A 39 26.04 2.33 -9.95
N CYS A 40 26.92 3.00 -9.19
CA CYS A 40 28.38 2.93 -9.42
C CYS A 40 28.78 3.22 -10.89
N ASN A 41 28.14 4.22 -11.51
CA ASN A 41 28.31 4.65 -12.91
C ASN A 41 27.83 3.67 -13.99
N VAL A 42 27.11 2.62 -13.62
CA VAL A 42 26.50 1.67 -14.56
C VAL A 42 24.97 1.68 -14.40
N PRO A 43 24.20 1.85 -15.49
CA PRO A 43 22.73 1.81 -15.44
C PRO A 43 22.20 0.49 -14.87
N LEU A 44 21.12 0.55 -14.08
CA LEU A 44 20.50 -0.61 -13.43
C LEU A 44 20.13 -1.73 -14.44
N ILE A 45 19.67 -1.38 -15.63
CA ILE A 45 19.33 -2.34 -16.69
C ILE A 45 20.51 -3.27 -17.09
N GLU A 46 21.75 -2.80 -17.02
CA GLU A 46 22.91 -3.63 -17.36
C GLU A 46 23.18 -4.67 -16.25
N TRP A 47 22.88 -4.33 -15.00
CA TRP A 47 22.97 -5.29 -13.89
C TRP A 47 21.92 -6.39 -14.01
N THR A 48 20.71 -6.04 -14.44
CA THR A 48 19.64 -7.02 -14.65
C THR A 48 19.97 -7.93 -15.84
N LEU A 49 20.41 -7.35 -16.96
CA LEU A 49 20.81 -8.10 -18.16
C LEU A 49 21.95 -9.08 -17.88
N GLU A 50 22.99 -8.66 -17.17
CA GLU A 50 24.12 -9.52 -16.81
C GLU A 50 23.68 -10.68 -15.90
N SER A 51 22.76 -10.42 -14.97
CA SER A 51 22.19 -11.45 -14.09
C SER A 51 21.37 -12.48 -14.88
N LEU A 52 20.55 -12.02 -15.84
CA LEU A 52 19.77 -12.89 -16.73
C LEU A 52 20.66 -13.67 -17.70
N ALA A 53 21.74 -13.05 -18.20
CA ALA A 53 22.72 -13.71 -19.04
C ALA A 53 23.42 -14.84 -18.29
N ALA A 54 23.83 -14.59 -17.03
CA ALA A 54 24.44 -15.58 -16.16
C ALA A 54 23.48 -16.75 -15.84
N ALA A 55 22.17 -16.49 -15.79
CA ALA A 55 21.14 -17.49 -15.60
C ALA A 55 20.90 -18.39 -16.84
N GLY A 56 21.41 -18.01 -18.01
CA GLY A 56 21.19 -18.73 -19.26
C GLY A 56 19.85 -18.44 -19.94
N VAL A 57 19.27 -17.26 -19.70
CA VAL A 57 18.05 -16.80 -20.39
C VAL A 57 18.35 -16.54 -21.87
N HIS A 58 17.43 -16.97 -22.73
CA HIS A 58 17.59 -16.85 -24.19
C HIS A 58 16.83 -15.64 -24.76
N GLU A 59 15.59 -15.41 -24.30
CA GLU A 59 14.76 -14.30 -24.77
C GLU A 59 14.34 -13.42 -23.58
N VAL A 60 14.50 -12.10 -23.72
CA VAL A 60 14.12 -11.12 -22.68
C VAL A 60 13.06 -10.16 -23.23
N PHE A 61 11.97 -10.00 -22.51
CA PHE A 61 10.89 -9.04 -22.77
C PHE A 61 10.93 -7.92 -21.74
N PHE A 62 11.22 -6.70 -22.19
CA PHE A 62 11.10 -5.52 -21.36
C PHE A 62 9.69 -4.94 -21.50
N LEU A 63 9.01 -4.76 -20.38
CA LEU A 63 7.73 -4.09 -20.27
C LEU A 63 7.99 -2.69 -19.72
N ALA A 64 7.68 -1.67 -20.52
CA ALA A 64 7.87 -0.28 -20.15
C ALA A 64 6.61 0.54 -20.47
N THR A 65 6.22 1.38 -19.52
CA THR A 65 5.11 2.31 -19.60
C THR A 65 5.65 3.71 -19.88
N TRP A 66 6.69 4.13 -19.15
CA TRP A 66 7.24 5.49 -19.18
C TRP A 66 8.52 5.58 -20.00
N HIS A 67 8.74 6.73 -20.65
CA HIS A 67 9.98 7.05 -21.38
C HIS A 67 10.48 5.93 -22.31
N VAL A 68 9.55 5.21 -22.97
CA VAL A 68 9.83 4.05 -23.82
C VAL A 68 10.85 4.38 -24.92
N SER A 69 10.80 5.61 -25.44
CA SER A 69 11.74 6.12 -26.44
C SER A 69 13.18 6.16 -25.92
N GLN A 70 13.40 6.56 -24.67
CA GLN A 70 14.73 6.62 -24.04
C GLN A 70 15.29 5.22 -23.81
N ILE A 71 14.47 4.30 -23.28
CA ILE A 71 14.86 2.91 -23.04
C ILE A 71 15.23 2.24 -24.36
N ARG A 72 14.41 2.44 -25.40
CA ARG A 72 14.69 1.93 -26.75
C ARG A 72 16.01 2.48 -27.30
N ALA A 73 16.22 3.79 -27.24
CA ALA A 73 17.43 4.42 -27.74
C ALA A 73 18.70 3.92 -27.01
N TYR A 74 18.58 3.67 -25.70
CA TYR A 74 19.67 3.09 -24.91
C TYR A 74 19.99 1.66 -25.35
N LEU A 75 18.97 0.80 -25.47
CA LEU A 75 19.13 -0.60 -25.89
C LEU A 75 19.69 -0.71 -27.33
N GLU A 76 19.22 0.14 -28.25
CA GLU A 76 19.71 0.17 -29.63
C GLU A 76 21.19 0.58 -29.71
N LYS A 77 21.62 1.51 -28.84
CA LYS A 77 23.00 2.01 -28.82
C LYS A 77 23.97 1.00 -28.21
N ASN A 78 23.60 0.39 -27.08
CA ASN A 78 24.50 -0.44 -26.29
C ASN A 78 24.43 -1.92 -26.68
N HIS A 79 23.26 -2.41 -27.11
CA HIS A 79 23.01 -3.81 -27.46
C HIS A 79 22.47 -4.00 -28.89
N PRO A 80 23.14 -3.47 -29.94
CA PRO A 80 22.63 -3.50 -31.32
C PRO A 80 22.53 -4.91 -31.93
N LEU A 81 23.22 -5.90 -31.35
CA LEU A 81 23.18 -7.29 -31.80
C LEU A 81 21.99 -8.08 -31.22
N LEU A 82 21.45 -7.64 -30.08
CA LEU A 82 20.38 -8.30 -29.35
C LEU A 82 19.01 -7.65 -29.63
N PHE A 83 18.99 -6.35 -29.89
CA PHE A 83 17.79 -5.59 -30.26
C PHE A 83 17.56 -5.67 -31.79
N ARG A 84 16.75 -6.64 -32.23
CA ARG A 84 16.53 -6.93 -33.66
C ARG A 84 15.27 -6.23 -34.17
N ALA A 85 15.42 -5.32 -35.15
CA ALA A 85 14.28 -4.84 -35.93
C ALA A 85 13.61 -6.00 -36.70
N PRO A 86 12.26 -6.10 -36.71
CA PRO A 86 11.56 -7.18 -37.41
C PRO A 86 11.84 -7.11 -38.93
N GLY A 87 12.67 -8.02 -39.45
CA GLY A 87 12.95 -8.14 -40.90
C GLY A 87 14.44 -8.24 -41.32
N SER A 88 15.41 -8.04 -40.41
CA SER A 88 16.85 -8.14 -40.76
C SER A 88 17.35 -9.59 -40.86
N ARG A 89 18.06 -9.95 -41.94
CA ARG A 89 18.74 -11.25 -42.17
C ARG A 89 20.16 -11.19 -41.58
N ALA A 90 20.51 -12.06 -40.62
CA ALA A 90 21.79 -12.02 -39.90
C ALA A 90 22.78 -13.16 -40.26
N PRO A 91 24.10 -12.91 -40.21
CA PRO A 91 25.14 -13.92 -39.98
C PRO A 91 25.14 -14.42 -38.52
N PRO A 92 25.80 -15.54 -38.18
CA PRO A 92 25.65 -16.22 -36.88
C PRO A 92 26.28 -15.40 -35.73
N ALA A 93 25.52 -15.24 -34.64
CA ALA A 93 25.97 -14.58 -33.40
C ALA A 93 27.02 -15.42 -32.65
N PRO A 94 27.97 -14.80 -31.93
CA PRO A 94 28.90 -15.51 -31.04
C PRO A 94 28.19 -16.06 -29.80
N ALA A 95 28.86 -16.97 -29.10
CA ALA A 95 28.33 -17.84 -28.04
C ALA A 95 28.00 -17.12 -26.70
N THR A 96 27.12 -16.11 -26.71
CA THR A 96 26.46 -15.57 -25.51
C THR A 96 25.07 -16.20 -25.35
N SER A 97 24.62 -16.42 -24.10
CA SER A 97 23.35 -17.07 -23.75
C SER A 97 22.12 -16.28 -24.20
N LEU A 98 22.21 -14.95 -24.26
CA LEU A 98 21.13 -14.08 -24.73
C LEU A 98 21.03 -14.09 -26.25
N THR A 99 19.85 -14.43 -26.76
CA THR A 99 19.58 -14.55 -28.20
C THR A 99 18.73 -13.41 -28.75
N ARG A 100 17.85 -12.80 -27.93
CA ARG A 100 16.93 -11.76 -28.37
C ARG A 100 16.42 -10.88 -27.21
N ILE A 101 16.38 -9.58 -27.44
CA ILE A 101 15.71 -8.60 -26.58
C ILE A 101 14.52 -8.00 -27.34
N SER A 102 13.36 -7.93 -26.69
CA SER A 102 12.16 -7.28 -27.20
C SER A 102 11.63 -6.28 -26.19
N LEU A 103 11.20 -5.11 -26.67
CA LEU A 103 10.57 -4.07 -25.86
C LEU A 103 9.08 -4.01 -26.21
N ILE A 104 8.24 -4.19 -25.21
CA ILE A 104 6.78 -4.07 -25.29
C ILE A 104 6.41 -2.77 -24.58
N ALA A 105 5.73 -1.88 -25.31
CA ALA A 105 5.31 -0.59 -24.80
C ALA A 105 3.87 -0.72 -24.31
N VAL A 106 3.65 -0.36 -23.05
CA VAL A 106 2.40 -0.60 -22.30
C VAL A 106 1.96 0.74 -21.69
N PRO A 107 1.54 1.72 -22.51
CA PRO A 107 1.34 3.10 -22.03
C PRO A 107 0.14 3.24 -21.07
N GLU A 108 -0.85 2.35 -21.17
CA GLU A 108 -2.09 2.41 -20.38
C GLU A 108 -1.95 1.77 -18.98
N ALA A 109 -0.88 1.02 -18.72
CA ALA A 109 -0.71 0.36 -17.44
C ALA A 109 -0.32 1.34 -16.33
N ARG A 110 -1.11 1.32 -15.24
CA ARG A 110 -0.83 2.05 -13.99
C ARG A 110 -0.39 1.13 -12.85
N SER A 111 -0.52 -0.18 -13.02
CA SER A 111 -0.13 -1.19 -12.03
C SER A 111 0.67 -2.35 -12.62
N VAL A 112 1.30 -3.13 -11.74
CA VAL A 112 2.00 -4.36 -12.15
C VAL A 112 0.98 -5.38 -12.66
N GLY A 113 -0.21 -5.43 -12.06
CA GLY A 113 -1.33 -6.24 -12.52
C GLY A 113 -1.73 -5.95 -13.97
N ASP A 114 -1.90 -4.68 -14.33
CA ASP A 114 -2.25 -4.29 -15.70
C ASP A 114 -1.17 -4.68 -16.71
N THR A 115 0.09 -4.52 -16.32
CA THR A 115 1.22 -4.94 -17.15
C THR A 115 1.20 -6.45 -17.39
N MET A 116 0.81 -7.24 -16.39
CA MET A 116 0.67 -8.70 -16.51
C MET A 116 -0.54 -9.11 -17.35
N ARG A 117 -1.64 -8.35 -17.31
CA ARG A 117 -2.83 -8.55 -18.17
C ARG A 117 -2.50 -8.28 -19.63
N GLU A 118 -1.76 -7.21 -19.91
CA GLU A 118 -1.33 -6.89 -21.27
C GLU A 118 -0.34 -7.94 -21.81
N LEU A 119 0.54 -8.45 -20.93
CA LEU A 119 1.42 -9.57 -21.24
C LEU A 119 0.65 -10.84 -21.61
N ASP A 120 -0.44 -11.14 -20.90
CA ASP A 120 -1.35 -12.24 -21.23
C ASP A 120 -2.05 -12.01 -22.57
N ALA A 121 -2.54 -10.79 -22.83
CA ALA A 121 -3.18 -10.41 -24.09
C ALA A 121 -2.25 -10.61 -25.31
N HIS A 122 -0.94 -10.40 -25.14
CA HIS A 122 0.05 -10.63 -26.20
C HIS A 122 0.45 -12.10 -26.39
N GLN A 123 0.19 -12.99 -25.43
CA GLN A 123 0.47 -14.43 -25.48
C GLN A 123 1.90 -14.79 -25.96
N VAL A 124 2.90 -14.01 -25.52
CA VAL A 124 4.29 -14.18 -25.97
C VAL A 124 5.02 -15.31 -25.23
N ILE A 125 4.54 -15.63 -24.03
CA ILE A 125 5.15 -16.61 -23.12
C ILE A 125 4.70 -18.01 -23.49
N LYS A 126 5.66 -18.94 -23.62
CA LYS A 126 5.40 -20.33 -24.02
C LYS A 126 5.60 -21.35 -22.91
N SER A 127 6.46 -21.04 -21.94
CA SER A 127 6.85 -21.94 -20.86
C SER A 127 7.11 -21.16 -19.57
N ASP A 128 7.59 -21.82 -18.51
CA ASP A 128 8.01 -21.16 -17.27
C ASP A 128 9.01 -20.03 -17.57
N PHE A 129 8.75 -18.86 -17.01
CA PHE A 129 9.54 -17.66 -17.27
C PHE A 129 10.05 -17.04 -15.97
N VAL A 130 11.15 -16.31 -16.09
CA VAL A 130 11.70 -15.52 -14.98
C VAL A 130 11.06 -14.13 -15.01
N LEU A 131 10.37 -13.74 -13.95
CA LEU A 131 9.89 -12.39 -13.74
C LEU A 131 10.91 -11.62 -12.88
N MET A 132 11.39 -10.48 -13.37
CA MET A 132 12.39 -9.68 -12.68
C MET A 132 12.04 -8.20 -12.74
N HIS A 133 12.27 -7.46 -11.66
CA HIS A 133 12.18 -6.00 -11.72
C HIS A 133 13.48 -5.39 -12.30
N GLY A 134 13.33 -4.36 -13.13
CA GLY A 134 14.41 -3.65 -13.83
C GLY A 134 15.40 -2.91 -12.93
N ASP A 135 15.14 -2.86 -11.62
CA ASP A 135 15.97 -2.22 -10.58
C ASP A 135 16.65 -3.22 -9.62
N SER A 136 16.64 -4.52 -9.95
CA SER A 136 17.25 -5.57 -9.10
C SER A 136 18.73 -5.76 -9.45
N LEU A 137 19.63 -5.64 -8.48
CA LEU A 137 21.06 -5.86 -8.67
C LEU A 137 21.59 -7.02 -7.84
N GLY A 138 22.45 -7.85 -8.44
CA GLY A 138 23.06 -8.95 -7.71
C GLY A 138 23.65 -10.02 -8.59
N THR A 139 24.03 -11.12 -7.95
CA THR A 139 24.69 -12.27 -8.58
C THR A 139 24.11 -13.59 -8.09
N MET A 140 22.83 -13.56 -7.67
CA MET A 140 22.12 -14.77 -7.28
C MET A 140 22.06 -15.77 -8.45
N ASP A 141 22.24 -17.06 -8.16
CA ASP A 141 22.10 -18.13 -9.16
C ASP A 141 20.61 -18.39 -9.46
N ILE A 142 20.06 -17.58 -10.38
CA ILE A 142 18.68 -17.73 -10.89
C ILE A 142 18.52 -19.08 -11.60
N GLY A 143 19.58 -19.63 -12.19
CA GLY A 143 19.54 -20.94 -12.87
C GLY A 143 19.27 -22.10 -11.91
N ALA A 144 19.79 -22.05 -10.68
CA ALA A 144 19.43 -22.99 -9.61
C ALA A 144 17.95 -22.84 -9.21
N MET A 145 17.44 -21.62 -9.12
CA MET A 145 16.04 -21.34 -8.79
C MET A 145 15.08 -21.89 -9.86
N VAL A 146 15.39 -21.70 -11.14
CA VAL A 146 14.60 -22.24 -12.26
C VAL A 146 14.60 -23.77 -12.26
N ARG A 147 15.76 -24.42 -12.02
CA ARG A 147 15.82 -25.89 -11.91
C ARG A 147 14.98 -26.41 -10.75
N ALA A 148 15.09 -25.78 -9.58
CA ALA A 148 14.29 -26.14 -8.42
C ALA A 148 12.78 -25.95 -8.68
N HIS A 149 12.39 -24.88 -9.38
CA HIS A 149 11.00 -24.67 -9.78
C HIS A 149 10.51 -25.75 -10.74
N LYS A 150 11.29 -26.09 -11.78
CA LYS A 150 10.94 -27.15 -12.73
C LYS A 150 10.81 -28.52 -12.06
N GLU A 151 11.69 -28.85 -11.11
CA GLU A 151 11.61 -30.10 -10.33
C GLU A 151 10.35 -30.13 -9.45
N ARG A 152 10.01 -29.01 -8.80
CA ARG A 152 8.77 -28.89 -8.01
C ARG A 152 7.54 -29.00 -8.90
N ARG A 153 7.55 -28.37 -10.07
CA ARG A 153 6.44 -28.41 -11.03
C ARG A 153 6.20 -29.81 -11.61
N GLN A 154 7.27 -30.59 -11.79
CA GLN A 154 7.17 -32.00 -12.18
C GLN A 154 6.53 -32.86 -11.09
N ALA A 155 6.76 -32.54 -9.81
CA ALA A 155 6.14 -33.24 -8.69
C ALA A 155 4.69 -32.78 -8.44
N ASP A 156 4.42 -31.47 -8.56
CA ASP A 156 3.14 -30.84 -8.33
C ASP A 156 2.87 -29.78 -9.41
N ARG A 157 1.84 -30.01 -10.23
CA ARG A 157 1.48 -29.08 -11.31
C ARG A 157 0.95 -27.75 -10.78
N ASN A 158 0.49 -27.71 -9.54
CA ASN A 158 -0.07 -26.51 -8.92
C ASN A 158 1.02 -25.56 -8.36
N ALA A 159 2.30 -25.89 -8.53
CA ALA A 159 3.42 -25.01 -8.22
C ALA A 159 3.48 -23.85 -9.22
N ILE A 160 2.90 -22.71 -8.86
CA ILE A 160 2.68 -21.59 -9.79
C ILE A 160 3.82 -20.58 -9.74
N MET A 161 4.38 -20.31 -8.57
CA MET A 161 5.41 -19.28 -8.40
C MET A 161 6.50 -19.72 -7.41
N THR A 162 7.75 -19.30 -7.67
CA THR A 162 8.87 -19.43 -6.74
C THR A 162 9.54 -18.08 -6.53
N ILE A 163 9.47 -17.56 -5.31
CA ILE A 163 10.02 -16.25 -4.91
C ILE A 163 11.49 -16.39 -4.52
N GLY A 164 12.37 -15.56 -5.10
CA GLY A 164 13.77 -15.47 -4.73
C GLY A 164 13.98 -14.53 -3.54
N THR A 165 14.52 -15.04 -2.44
CA THR A 165 14.83 -14.25 -1.23
C THR A 165 16.28 -14.43 -0.81
N MET A 166 16.85 -13.40 -0.20
CA MET A 166 18.17 -13.49 0.43
C MET A 166 18.05 -13.32 1.95
N PRO A 167 18.76 -14.13 2.75
CA PRO A 167 18.83 -13.92 4.19
C PRO A 167 19.75 -12.73 4.49
N ALA A 168 19.23 -11.73 5.21
CA ALA A 168 19.97 -10.55 5.62
C ALA A 168 19.94 -10.37 7.14
N PRO A 169 21.11 -10.12 7.78
CA PRO A 169 21.15 -9.89 9.23
C PRO A 169 20.41 -8.60 9.58
N GLN A 170 19.89 -8.53 10.81
CA GLN A 170 19.15 -7.35 11.31
C GLN A 170 19.96 -6.04 11.27
N THR A 171 21.29 -6.14 11.27
CA THR A 171 22.21 -4.99 11.18
C THR A 171 22.49 -4.52 9.76
N SER A 172 22.03 -5.26 8.74
CA SER A 172 22.26 -4.91 7.34
C SER A 172 21.38 -3.72 6.93
N GLY A 173 21.96 -2.79 6.17
CA GLY A 173 21.22 -1.67 5.59
C GLY A 173 20.19 -2.09 4.53
N ALA A 174 20.24 -3.35 4.07
CA ALA A 174 19.29 -3.93 3.13
C ALA A 174 17.90 -4.13 3.73
N ARG A 175 17.81 -4.28 5.06
CA ARG A 175 16.55 -4.33 5.82
C ARG A 175 16.26 -2.95 6.39
N ARG A 176 15.14 -2.35 5.98
CA ARG A 176 14.70 -1.05 6.46
C ARG A 176 13.30 -1.15 7.08
N PRO A 177 13.05 -0.50 8.24
CA PRO A 177 11.69 -0.36 8.77
C PRO A 177 10.82 0.35 7.72
N GLY A 178 9.66 -0.21 7.38
CA GLY A 178 8.78 0.29 6.32
C GLY A 178 8.66 -0.64 5.11
N ASP A 179 9.62 -1.52 4.86
CA ASP A 179 9.52 -2.54 3.80
C ASP A 179 10.06 -3.88 4.31
N LEU A 180 9.59 -4.23 5.52
CA LEU A 180 9.85 -5.52 6.14
C LEU A 180 8.74 -6.47 5.74
N SER A 181 9.08 -7.73 5.53
CA SER A 181 8.11 -8.79 5.27
C SER A 181 8.41 -9.98 6.16
N VAL A 182 7.34 -10.64 6.58
CA VAL A 182 7.39 -11.88 7.36
C VAL A 182 6.94 -13.01 6.44
N PHE A 183 7.82 -13.99 6.29
CA PHE A 183 7.56 -15.21 5.54
C PHE A 183 7.32 -16.35 6.54
N VAL A 184 6.19 -17.03 6.41
CA VAL A 184 5.91 -18.27 7.14
C VAL A 184 6.06 -19.44 6.17
N LEU A 185 7.08 -20.26 6.41
CA LEU A 185 7.48 -21.32 5.50
C LEU A 185 7.28 -22.70 6.13
N ALA A 186 6.97 -23.69 5.29
CA ALA A 186 7.16 -25.09 5.62
C ALA A 186 8.63 -25.48 5.41
N PRO A 187 9.39 -25.93 6.42
CA PRO A 187 10.84 -26.12 6.31
C PRO A 187 11.23 -27.27 5.38
N SER A 188 10.38 -28.29 5.22
CA SER A 188 10.67 -29.47 4.39
C SER A 188 10.50 -29.22 2.90
N THR A 189 9.51 -28.40 2.51
CA THR A 189 9.17 -28.12 1.10
C THR A 189 9.58 -26.72 0.66
N SER A 190 9.91 -25.84 1.60
CA SER A 190 10.05 -24.39 1.40
C SER A 190 8.81 -23.76 0.75
N GLN A 191 7.63 -24.31 1.04
CA GLN A 191 6.35 -23.75 0.62
C GLN A 191 6.03 -22.52 1.48
N LEU A 192 5.52 -21.47 0.83
CA LEU A 192 4.99 -20.29 1.51
C LEU A 192 3.57 -20.61 2.00
N LEU A 193 3.34 -20.43 3.29
CA LEU A 193 2.04 -20.64 3.92
C LEU A 193 1.35 -19.33 4.24
N HIS A 194 2.13 -18.34 4.69
CA HIS A 194 1.62 -17.01 4.98
C HIS A 194 2.68 -15.96 4.67
N TYR A 195 2.21 -14.83 4.14
CA TYR A 195 3.01 -13.66 3.82
C TYR A 195 2.32 -12.44 4.40
N ALA A 196 3.09 -11.64 5.15
CA ALA A 196 2.62 -10.37 5.67
C ALA A 196 3.70 -9.30 5.48
N ALA A 197 3.32 -8.18 4.87
CA ALA A 197 4.16 -6.98 4.87
C ALA A 197 3.95 -6.24 6.20
N VAL A 198 5.05 -5.76 6.80
CA VAL A 198 5.03 -5.05 8.08
C VAL A 198 5.33 -3.58 7.80
N PRO A 199 4.34 -2.68 7.96
CA PRO A 199 4.57 -1.25 7.81
C PRO A 199 5.47 -0.69 8.90
N GLY A 200 6.10 0.44 8.60
CA GLY A 200 6.99 1.13 9.54
C GLY A 200 6.20 1.89 10.62
N LEU A 201 5.15 2.61 10.18
CA LEU A 201 4.23 3.44 10.94
C LEU A 201 2.81 3.26 10.35
N PRO A 202 1.75 3.11 11.16
CA PRO A 202 1.79 2.85 12.61
C PRO A 202 2.48 1.51 12.91
N ARG A 203 3.13 1.41 14.06
CA ARG A 203 3.83 0.18 14.42
C ARG A 203 2.81 -0.87 14.82
N VAL A 204 2.78 -1.98 14.11
CA VAL A 204 1.98 -3.15 14.50
C VAL A 204 2.83 -4.04 15.41
N PRO A 205 2.56 -4.10 16.73
CA PRO A 205 3.37 -4.90 17.68
C PRO A 205 3.09 -6.40 17.58
N LEU A 206 1.94 -6.78 17.01
CA LEU A 206 1.45 -8.15 16.95
C LEU A 206 1.24 -8.56 15.49
N LEU A 207 1.71 -9.76 15.13
CA LEU A 207 1.41 -10.38 13.85
C LEU A 207 0.26 -11.38 14.05
N LEU A 208 -0.85 -11.18 13.33
CA LEU A 208 -1.97 -12.12 13.31
C LEU A 208 -1.65 -13.24 12.33
N LEU A 209 -1.59 -14.48 12.83
CA LEU A 209 -1.42 -15.68 12.00
C LEU A 209 -2.76 -16.45 11.95
N PRO A 210 -3.25 -16.82 10.76
CA PRO A 210 -4.46 -17.62 10.63
C PRO A 210 -4.33 -18.97 11.34
N LEU A 211 -5.36 -19.35 12.11
CA LEU A 211 -5.37 -20.61 12.87
C LEU A 211 -5.37 -21.85 11.96
N GLU A 212 -5.93 -21.73 10.76
CA GLU A 212 -6.02 -22.78 9.73
C GLU A 212 -4.65 -23.39 9.39
N LEU A 213 -3.58 -22.58 9.47
CA LEU A 213 -2.21 -23.03 9.25
C LEU A 213 -1.76 -24.06 10.29
N MET A 214 -2.33 -24.03 11.49
CA MET A 214 -2.01 -24.92 12.60
C MET A 214 -2.89 -26.18 12.63
N GLU A 215 -4.03 -26.18 11.93
CA GLU A 215 -4.95 -27.32 11.89
C GLU A 215 -4.45 -28.46 10.98
N GLN A 216 -3.56 -28.15 10.02
CA GLN A 216 -2.99 -29.13 9.12
C GLN A 216 -2.07 -30.12 9.87
N PRO A 217 -2.34 -31.43 9.84
CA PRO A 217 -1.58 -32.40 10.62
C PRO A 217 -0.17 -32.59 10.04
N ARG A 218 0.86 -32.27 10.83
CA ARG A 218 2.33 -32.41 10.57
C ARG A 218 3.03 -31.24 9.87
N THR A 219 2.56 -30.01 10.05
CA THR A 219 3.27 -28.84 9.51
C THR A 219 4.20 -28.24 10.57
N GLU A 220 5.52 -28.41 10.40
CA GLU A 220 6.48 -27.54 11.07
C GLU A 220 6.38 -26.14 10.43
N LEU A 221 6.31 -25.09 11.25
CA LEU A 221 6.19 -23.71 10.79
C LEU A 221 7.49 -22.96 11.10
N ASP A 222 8.12 -22.40 10.08
CA ASP A 222 9.31 -21.56 10.20
C ASP A 222 8.92 -20.11 9.89
N VAL A 223 8.87 -19.26 10.92
CA VAL A 223 8.51 -17.85 10.81
C VAL A 223 9.78 -17.01 10.68
N ARG A 224 10.00 -16.43 9.51
CA ARG A 224 11.23 -15.74 9.14
C ARG A 224 10.97 -14.28 8.79
N ASN A 225 11.63 -13.40 9.54
CA ASN A 225 11.72 -11.96 9.26
C ASN A 225 13.13 -11.61 8.74
N ASP A 226 14.06 -12.55 8.65
CA ASP A 226 15.43 -12.30 8.17
C ASP A 226 15.54 -12.23 6.65
N LEU A 227 14.50 -12.63 5.91
CA LEU A 227 14.50 -12.66 4.46
C LEU A 227 14.21 -11.28 3.87
N VAL A 228 14.96 -10.93 2.83
CA VAL A 228 14.75 -9.74 2.00
C VAL A 228 14.29 -10.21 0.63
N ASP A 229 13.24 -9.57 0.12
CA ASP A 229 12.77 -9.79 -1.24
C ASP A 229 13.77 -9.24 -2.26
N CYS A 230 14.18 -10.09 -3.20
CA CYS A 230 15.18 -9.77 -4.21
C CYS A 230 14.57 -9.24 -5.51
N GLY A 231 13.24 -9.25 -5.66
CA GLY A 231 12.56 -8.80 -6.88
C GLY A 231 12.76 -9.71 -8.08
N VAL A 232 13.03 -10.99 -7.83
CA VAL A 232 13.15 -12.04 -8.85
C VAL A 232 12.25 -13.21 -8.49
N ASP A 233 11.37 -13.57 -9.41
CA ASP A 233 10.44 -14.68 -9.28
C ASP A 233 10.55 -15.60 -10.49
N VAL A 234 10.36 -16.89 -10.28
CA VAL A 234 10.12 -17.84 -11.37
C VAL A 234 8.62 -18.13 -11.38
N CYS A 235 7.99 -17.80 -12.49
CA CYS A 235 6.55 -17.89 -12.68
C CYS A 235 6.22 -18.96 -13.72
N SER A 236 5.13 -19.67 -13.45
CA SER A 236 4.44 -20.49 -14.43
C SER A 236 3.70 -19.64 -15.46
N ILE A 237 3.43 -20.22 -16.62
CA ILE A 237 2.53 -19.64 -17.64
C ILE A 237 1.10 -19.37 -17.14
N ASP A 238 0.72 -19.94 -16.00
CA ASP A 238 -0.63 -19.79 -15.43
C ASP A 238 -0.77 -18.48 -14.63
N VAL A 239 0.34 -17.78 -14.32
CA VAL A 239 0.31 -16.52 -13.56
C VAL A 239 -0.41 -15.38 -14.30
N PRO A 240 -0.08 -15.04 -15.57
CA PRO A 240 -0.75 -13.93 -16.25
C PRO A 240 -2.28 -14.09 -16.37
N PRO A 241 -2.84 -15.28 -16.72
CA PRO A 241 -4.29 -15.49 -16.71
C PRO A 241 -4.96 -15.24 -15.36
N LEU A 242 -4.30 -15.58 -14.24
CA LEU A 242 -4.84 -15.31 -12.89
C LEU A 242 -5.00 -13.81 -12.62
N PHE A 243 -4.12 -12.97 -13.19
CA PHE A 243 -4.27 -11.51 -13.15
C PHE A 243 -5.39 -11.00 -14.06
N THR A 244 -5.68 -11.70 -15.16
CA THR A 244 -6.80 -11.37 -16.05
C THR A 244 -8.14 -11.76 -15.44
N GLU A 245 -8.20 -12.87 -14.69
CA GLU A 245 -9.41 -13.32 -14.00
C GLU A 245 -9.74 -12.45 -12.77
N ASN A 246 -8.72 -12.07 -11.99
CA ASN A 246 -8.87 -11.27 -10.78
C ASN A 246 -8.39 -9.82 -11.00
N PHE A 247 -9.34 -8.91 -11.22
CA PHE A 247 -9.05 -7.51 -11.50
C PHE A 247 -8.51 -6.72 -10.29
N ASP A 248 -8.71 -7.23 -9.09
CA ASP A 248 -8.31 -6.56 -7.84
C ASP A 248 -6.81 -6.68 -7.56
N TYR A 249 -6.08 -7.56 -8.26
CA TYR A 249 -4.64 -7.72 -8.09
C TYR A 249 -3.86 -6.66 -8.88
N GLN A 250 -3.41 -5.62 -8.20
CA GLN A 250 -2.53 -4.55 -8.69
C GLN A 250 -1.05 -4.82 -8.32
N THR A 251 -0.78 -5.31 -7.11
CA THR A 251 0.58 -5.59 -6.61
C THR A 251 0.91 -7.08 -6.51
N LEU A 252 2.15 -7.45 -6.86
CA LEU A 252 2.60 -8.86 -6.87
C LEU A 252 2.67 -9.48 -5.46
N ARG A 253 3.04 -8.71 -4.43
CA ARG A 253 3.33 -9.27 -3.10
C ARG A 253 2.17 -9.12 -2.12
N ARG A 254 1.53 -7.95 -2.09
CA ARG A 254 0.46 -7.69 -1.11
C ARG A 254 -0.83 -8.34 -1.56
N GLU A 255 -1.31 -8.04 -2.76
CA GLU A 255 -2.59 -8.61 -3.19
C GLU A 255 -2.45 -10.00 -3.82
N PHE A 256 -1.53 -10.19 -4.77
CA PHE A 256 -1.48 -11.47 -5.49
C PHE A 256 -1.01 -12.65 -4.62
N VAL A 257 0.12 -12.52 -3.90
CA VAL A 257 0.60 -13.60 -3.02
C VAL A 257 -0.37 -13.84 -1.87
N GLN A 258 -0.84 -12.78 -1.18
CA GLN A 258 -1.79 -12.96 -0.07
C GLN A 258 -3.11 -13.53 -0.58
N GLY A 259 -3.64 -13.01 -1.69
CA GLY A 259 -4.88 -13.47 -2.32
C GLY A 259 -4.82 -14.93 -2.72
N ILE A 260 -3.69 -15.42 -3.26
CA ILE A 260 -3.51 -16.85 -3.54
C ILE A 260 -3.47 -17.67 -2.25
N LEU A 261 -2.80 -17.18 -1.20
CA LEU A 261 -2.68 -17.90 0.06
C LEU A 261 -3.98 -17.96 0.86
N THR A 262 -4.88 -16.98 0.71
CA THR A 262 -6.19 -16.93 1.36
C THR A 262 -7.31 -17.56 0.52
N SER A 263 -7.10 -17.77 -0.77
CA SER A 263 -8.12 -18.33 -1.66
C SER A 263 -8.23 -19.85 -1.53
N ASP A 264 -9.31 -20.33 -0.93
CA ASP A 264 -9.61 -21.78 -0.84
C ASP A 264 -9.94 -22.43 -2.20
N LEU A 265 -10.35 -21.62 -3.18
CA LEU A 265 -10.78 -22.10 -4.51
C LEU A 265 -9.61 -22.43 -5.43
N LEU A 266 -8.47 -21.75 -5.23
CA LEU A 266 -7.29 -21.90 -6.04
C LEU A 266 -6.35 -22.86 -5.31
N GLU A 267 -6.19 -24.10 -5.81
CA GLU A 267 -5.21 -25.06 -5.25
C GLU A 267 -3.73 -24.68 -5.54
N ALA A 268 -3.50 -23.41 -5.86
CA ALA A 268 -2.25 -22.79 -6.24
C ALA A 268 -1.23 -22.78 -5.08
N LYS A 269 0.01 -23.18 -5.36
CA LYS A 269 1.08 -23.19 -4.35
C LYS A 269 2.24 -22.29 -4.74
N ILE A 270 2.66 -21.47 -3.78
CA ILE A 270 3.81 -20.58 -3.90
C ILE A 270 4.95 -21.15 -3.06
N PHE A 271 6.16 -21.13 -3.61
CA PHE A 271 7.37 -21.59 -2.93
C PHE A 271 8.35 -20.44 -2.75
N VAL A 272 9.20 -20.54 -1.74
CA VAL A 272 10.31 -19.61 -1.54
C VAL A 272 11.62 -20.33 -1.78
N HIS A 273 12.49 -19.72 -2.57
CA HIS A 273 13.89 -20.11 -2.70
C HIS A 273 14.74 -19.15 -1.89
N VAL A 274 15.30 -19.63 -0.78
CA VAL A 274 16.22 -18.86 0.04
C VAL A 274 17.63 -19.06 -0.52
N ALA A 275 18.19 -17.99 -1.07
CA ALA A 275 19.56 -18.00 -1.56
C ALA A 275 20.54 -18.27 -0.39
N PRO A 276 21.66 -18.97 -0.63
CA PRO A 276 22.66 -19.18 0.40
C PRO A 276 23.19 -17.83 0.91
N PRO A 277 23.39 -17.67 2.24
CA PRO A 277 23.82 -16.40 2.80
C PRO A 277 25.18 -15.98 2.23
N ALA A 278 25.26 -14.73 1.75
CA ALA A 278 26.52 -14.13 1.35
C ALA A 278 27.42 -13.92 2.59
N GLY A 279 28.43 -14.78 2.76
CA GLY A 279 29.40 -14.64 3.83
C GLY A 279 30.37 -13.48 3.58
N ALA A 280 30.34 -12.46 4.45
CA ALA A 280 31.26 -11.31 4.42
C ALA A 280 32.75 -11.65 4.66
N THR A 281 33.08 -12.91 4.98
CA THR A 281 34.43 -13.36 5.36
C THR A 281 35.33 -13.69 4.18
N SER A 282 34.83 -13.66 2.95
CA SER A 282 35.62 -13.89 1.74
C SER A 282 35.67 -12.64 0.87
N THR A 283 36.83 -11.96 0.91
CA THR A 283 37.42 -11.09 -0.14
C THR A 283 37.29 -9.56 -0.08
N SER A 284 37.33 -8.95 1.11
CA SER A 284 37.84 -7.55 1.24
C SER A 284 39.37 -7.46 1.25
N ALA A 285 40.07 -8.59 1.41
CA ALA A 285 41.53 -8.71 1.27
C ALA A 285 41.85 -9.54 0.03
N GLY A 286 42.40 -8.89 -1.00
CA GLY A 286 42.92 -9.55 -2.20
C GLY A 286 44.22 -10.30 -1.93
N GLU A 287 44.17 -11.36 -1.14
CA GLU A 287 45.24 -12.37 -1.16
C GLU A 287 44.86 -13.50 -2.12
N PRO A 288 45.75 -13.89 -3.04
CA PRO A 288 45.59 -15.13 -3.79
C PRO A 288 45.76 -16.30 -2.80
N PHE A 289 44.69 -17.06 -2.59
CA PHE A 289 44.67 -18.43 -2.06
C PHE A 289 45.64 -18.76 -0.90
N SER A 290 45.12 -18.86 0.34
CA SER A 290 45.83 -19.50 1.46
C SER A 290 44.98 -20.58 2.17
N VAL A 291 45.09 -21.82 1.69
CA VAL A 291 45.41 -23.09 2.40
C VAL A 291 44.72 -23.44 3.75
N VAL A 292 43.58 -22.87 4.17
CA VAL A 292 42.97 -23.24 5.48
C VAL A 292 41.60 -23.93 5.47
N SER A 293 40.86 -24.03 4.36
CA SER A 293 39.70 -24.95 4.32
C SER A 293 40.05 -26.24 3.58
N ARG A 294 40.45 -27.25 4.36
CA ARG A 294 40.40 -28.65 3.91
C ARG A 294 38.96 -28.94 3.49
N GLY A 295 38.81 -29.34 2.22
CA GLY A 295 37.55 -29.49 1.53
C GLY A 295 36.44 -30.17 2.31
N VAL A 296 35.26 -29.59 2.20
CA VAL A 296 34.04 -30.34 1.93
C VAL A 296 33.75 -30.14 0.44
N LEU A 297 33.65 -31.25 -0.28
CA LEU A 297 33.42 -31.31 -1.73
C LEU A 297 32.06 -30.65 -2.07
N GLY A 298 32.02 -29.66 -2.97
CA GLY A 298 30.81 -29.37 -3.76
C GLY A 298 30.09 -28.02 -3.61
N MET A 299 30.61 -27.01 -2.90
CA MET A 299 29.98 -25.67 -2.85
C MET A 299 30.94 -24.58 -3.34
N PRO A 300 30.53 -23.66 -4.26
CA PRO A 300 31.35 -22.49 -4.57
C PRO A 300 31.41 -21.55 -3.34
N PRO A 301 32.58 -21.01 -2.94
CA PRO A 301 32.76 -20.37 -1.63
C PRO A 301 32.52 -18.85 -1.58
N HIS A 302 31.88 -18.21 -2.56
CA HIS A 302 31.81 -16.75 -2.64
C HIS A 302 30.44 -16.25 -3.10
N GLY A 303 29.85 -15.26 -2.41
CA GLY A 303 28.88 -14.29 -2.94
C GLY A 303 27.58 -14.79 -3.62
N ALA A 304 27.34 -16.09 -3.73
CA ALA A 304 26.36 -16.72 -4.62
C ALA A 304 24.89 -16.59 -4.17
N GLY A 305 24.50 -15.43 -3.65
CA GLY A 305 23.13 -15.17 -3.18
C GLY A 305 22.83 -13.71 -2.87
N TYR A 306 23.75 -12.76 -3.12
CA TYR A 306 23.43 -11.35 -2.93
C TYR A 306 22.60 -10.84 -4.10
N MET A 307 21.39 -10.37 -3.81
CA MET A 307 20.51 -9.68 -4.73
C MET A 307 19.66 -8.69 -3.95
N LEU A 308 19.68 -7.43 -4.36
CA LEU A 308 18.95 -6.36 -3.71
C LEU A 308 18.20 -5.54 -4.76
N ARG A 309 16.92 -5.29 -4.48
CA ARG A 309 16.09 -4.39 -5.26
C ARG A 309 16.31 -2.94 -4.83
N VAL A 310 16.46 -2.03 -5.79
CA VAL A 310 16.65 -0.59 -5.53
C VAL A 310 15.32 0.14 -5.65
N SER A 311 14.47 -0.07 -4.64
CA SER A 311 13.16 0.60 -4.54
C SER A 311 13.24 2.02 -3.99
N ASP A 312 14.25 2.31 -3.16
CA ASP A 312 14.34 3.55 -2.37
C ASP A 312 15.72 4.20 -2.44
N PRO A 313 15.84 5.52 -2.25
CA PRO A 313 17.12 6.20 -2.11
C PRO A 313 18.03 5.62 -1.01
N ALA A 314 17.45 5.14 0.09
CA ALA A 314 18.21 4.45 1.14
C ALA A 314 18.77 3.08 0.69
N ARG A 315 18.00 2.32 -0.12
CA ARG A 315 18.48 1.07 -0.71
C ARG A 315 19.50 1.32 -1.82
N TYR A 316 19.37 2.42 -2.56
CA TYR A 316 20.37 2.87 -3.53
C TYR A 316 21.74 3.14 -2.86
N ASP A 317 21.76 3.82 -1.71
CA ASP A 317 22.99 4.02 -0.91
C ASP A 317 23.59 2.69 -0.44
N THR A 318 22.75 1.80 0.09
CA THR A 318 23.16 0.48 0.57
C THR A 318 23.74 -0.38 -0.56
N ALA A 319 23.01 -0.51 -1.68
CA ALA A 319 23.42 -1.24 -2.87
C ALA A 319 24.76 -0.73 -3.40
N SER A 320 24.92 0.59 -3.49
CA SER A 320 26.17 1.18 -3.97
C SER A 320 27.34 0.86 -3.03
N ARG A 321 27.13 0.91 -1.71
CA ARG A 321 28.17 0.53 -0.73
C ARG A 321 28.53 -0.95 -0.82
N ASP A 322 27.55 -1.80 -1.05
CA ASP A 322 27.73 -3.25 -1.16
C ASP A 322 28.49 -3.62 -2.45
N VAL A 323 28.18 -2.95 -3.57
CA VAL A 323 28.96 -3.05 -4.82
C VAL A 323 30.41 -2.62 -4.61
N LEU A 324 30.65 -1.47 -3.94
CA LEU A 324 32.01 -1.00 -3.64
C LEU A 324 32.78 -1.91 -2.68
N ALA A 325 32.08 -2.55 -1.75
CA ALA A 325 32.65 -3.53 -0.83
C ALA A 325 32.89 -4.90 -1.49
N GLY A 326 32.34 -5.14 -2.68
CA GLY A 326 32.57 -6.35 -3.47
C GLY A 326 31.60 -7.50 -3.17
N TRP A 327 30.42 -7.20 -2.61
CA TRP A 327 29.40 -8.22 -2.33
C TRP A 327 28.79 -8.82 -3.61
N THR A 328 28.84 -8.08 -4.71
CA THR A 328 28.34 -8.47 -6.04
C THR A 328 29.37 -9.21 -6.89
N TYR A 329 30.33 -9.91 -6.28
CA TYR A 329 31.33 -10.68 -7.02
C TYR A 329 30.68 -11.74 -7.93
N PRO A 330 31.04 -11.86 -9.23
CA PRO A 330 32.24 -11.34 -9.91
C PRO A 330 32.17 -9.87 -10.34
N ASN A 331 30.97 -9.31 -10.50
CA ASN A 331 30.72 -7.96 -11.00
C ASN A 331 31.10 -6.90 -9.97
N THR A 332 32.38 -6.54 -9.99
CA THR A 332 32.97 -5.57 -9.07
C THR A 332 33.84 -4.59 -9.84
N PRO A 333 34.01 -3.34 -9.36
CA PRO A 333 34.86 -2.36 -10.02
C PRO A 333 36.31 -2.83 -10.28
N ARG A 334 36.78 -3.83 -9.54
CA ARG A 334 38.13 -4.44 -9.69
C ARG A 334 38.26 -5.37 -10.88
N LEU A 335 37.27 -6.24 -11.09
CA LEU A 335 37.33 -7.29 -12.11
C LEU A 335 36.77 -6.80 -13.45
N GLY A 336 35.79 -5.90 -13.36
CA GLY A 336 35.03 -5.39 -14.49
C GLY A 336 33.59 -5.17 -14.05
N MET A 337 33.03 -4.03 -14.43
CA MET A 337 31.60 -3.78 -14.28
C MET A 337 30.81 -4.43 -15.43
N PRO A 338 29.48 -4.61 -15.31
CA PRO A 338 28.66 -5.19 -16.39
C PRO A 338 28.82 -4.48 -17.74
N ASP A 339 28.98 -3.16 -17.74
CA ASP A 339 29.24 -2.33 -18.94
C ASP A 339 30.68 -2.45 -19.48
N GLY A 340 31.49 -3.37 -18.94
CA GLY A 340 32.91 -3.56 -19.31
C GLY A 340 33.86 -2.47 -18.81
N ALA A 341 33.37 -1.47 -18.07
CA ALA A 341 34.18 -0.42 -17.49
C ALA A 341 35.17 -0.99 -16.45
N THR A 342 36.45 -0.69 -16.63
CA THR A 342 37.53 -1.14 -15.73
C THR A 342 38.02 0.00 -14.85
N TYR A 343 38.13 -0.27 -13.54
CA TYR A 343 38.70 0.69 -12.59
C TYR A 343 40.02 0.19 -12.02
N THR A 344 40.94 1.11 -11.79
CA THR A 344 42.16 0.84 -11.03
C THR A 344 41.85 0.92 -9.53
N SER A 345 42.22 -0.11 -8.77
CA SER A 345 41.93 -0.18 -7.33
C SER A 345 43.16 0.19 -6.49
N ALA A 346 42.95 1.03 -5.49
CA ALA A 346 43.92 1.36 -4.45
C ALA A 346 43.42 0.89 -3.06
N ALA A 347 44.32 0.87 -2.08
CA ALA A 347 44.01 0.46 -0.71
C ALA A 347 42.83 1.24 -0.11
N GLY A 348 42.01 0.61 0.73
CA GLY A 348 40.85 1.27 1.34
C GLY A 348 39.65 1.46 0.41
N LEU A 349 39.48 0.56 -0.57
CA LEU A 349 38.35 0.54 -1.52
C LEU A 349 38.23 1.85 -2.31
N ARG A 350 39.36 2.32 -2.84
CA ARG A 350 39.41 3.48 -3.73
C ARG A 350 39.49 2.99 -5.17
N PHE A 351 38.62 3.49 -6.03
CA PHE A 351 38.51 3.09 -7.43
C PHE A 351 38.65 4.32 -8.31
N THR A 352 39.57 4.26 -9.27
CA THR A 352 39.84 5.36 -10.20
C THR A 352 39.75 4.88 -11.64
N ALA A 353 38.90 5.52 -12.43
CA ALA A 353 38.80 5.29 -13.87
C ALA A 353 39.98 5.92 -14.63
N ALA A 354 39.95 5.79 -15.96
CA ALA A 354 40.92 6.43 -16.83
C ALA A 354 40.76 7.97 -16.84
N GLN A 355 41.88 8.67 -17.04
CA GLN A 355 41.92 10.12 -17.29
C GLN A 355 41.38 11.00 -16.14
N VAL A 356 41.58 10.57 -14.90
CA VAL A 356 41.27 11.39 -13.71
C VAL A 356 42.42 12.35 -13.43
N THR A 357 42.12 13.64 -13.26
CA THR A 357 43.09 14.66 -12.84
C THR A 357 42.82 15.08 -11.40
N MET A 358 43.79 14.85 -10.52
CA MET A 358 43.71 15.26 -9.12
C MET A 358 44.78 16.28 -8.77
N ALA A 359 44.38 17.37 -8.11
CA ALA A 359 45.30 18.33 -7.53
C ALA A 359 46.14 17.68 -6.40
N ARG A 360 47.35 18.22 -6.15
CA ARG A 360 48.30 17.63 -5.19
C ARG A 360 47.78 17.64 -3.75
N THR A 361 46.94 18.62 -3.43
CA THR A 361 46.37 18.84 -2.09
C THR A 361 45.04 18.13 -1.90
N ALA A 362 44.45 17.54 -2.96
CA ALA A 362 43.18 16.85 -2.90
C ALA A 362 43.30 15.51 -2.13
N VAL A 363 42.32 15.23 -1.26
CA VAL A 363 42.30 14.04 -0.42
C VAL A 363 41.19 13.11 -0.87
N LEU A 364 41.57 11.90 -1.28
CA LEU A 364 40.65 10.82 -1.59
C LEU A 364 40.49 9.88 -0.38
N GLY A 365 39.33 9.93 0.23
CA GLY A 365 38.89 9.09 1.33
C GLY A 365 38.67 7.63 0.94
N ARG A 366 38.27 6.81 1.92
CA ARG A 366 37.96 5.39 1.73
C ARG A 366 36.62 5.21 1.02
N ARG A 367 36.42 4.05 0.39
CA ARG A 367 35.17 3.66 -0.29
C ARG A 367 34.70 4.70 -1.32
N THR A 368 35.62 5.13 -2.19
CA THR A 368 35.33 6.15 -3.20
C THR A 368 35.50 5.57 -4.60
N LEU A 369 34.63 5.99 -5.52
CA LEU A 369 34.71 5.63 -6.92
C LEU A 369 34.71 6.90 -7.77
N LEU A 370 35.76 7.07 -8.58
CA LEU A 370 35.91 8.19 -9.51
C LEU A 370 35.67 7.70 -10.94
N GLY A 371 34.67 8.27 -11.61
CA GLY A 371 34.38 8.07 -13.03
C GLY A 371 35.45 8.62 -13.96
N ALA A 372 35.30 8.38 -15.27
CA ALA A 372 36.26 8.87 -16.26
C ALA A 372 36.21 10.40 -16.36
N HIS A 373 37.33 11.04 -16.70
CA HIS A 373 37.44 12.49 -16.91
C HIS A 373 37.10 13.36 -15.68
N VAL A 374 37.12 12.80 -14.47
CA VAL A 374 36.87 13.55 -13.23
C VAL A 374 38.04 14.50 -12.93
N ARG A 375 37.70 15.72 -12.47
CA ARG A 375 38.68 16.73 -12.04
C ARG A 375 38.45 17.11 -10.58
N LEU A 376 39.49 16.95 -9.76
CA LEU A 376 39.50 17.39 -8.36
C LEU A 376 40.49 18.55 -8.19
N ASP A 377 39.97 19.71 -7.77
CA ASP A 377 40.77 20.90 -7.53
C ASP A 377 41.43 20.91 -6.14
N ASP A 378 42.21 21.96 -5.86
CA ASP A 378 43.02 22.06 -4.65
C ASP A 378 42.19 22.04 -3.35
N GLY A 379 42.60 21.20 -2.40
CA GLY A 379 41.96 21.08 -1.09
C GLY A 379 40.62 20.34 -1.08
N ALA A 380 40.17 19.79 -2.21
CA ALA A 380 38.95 18.98 -2.29
C ALA A 380 39.08 17.69 -1.48
N GLN A 381 38.01 17.31 -0.76
CA GLN A 381 37.94 16.11 0.08
C GLN A 381 36.73 15.27 -0.31
N VAL A 382 36.96 14.02 -0.71
CA VAL A 382 35.89 13.10 -1.14
C VAL A 382 35.93 11.85 -0.28
N HIS A 383 34.86 11.54 0.44
CA HIS A 383 34.77 10.41 1.35
C HIS A 383 33.50 9.60 1.08
N GLU A 384 33.63 8.28 0.92
CA GLU A 384 32.47 7.37 0.82
C GLU A 384 31.48 7.71 -0.31
N SER A 385 31.99 8.31 -1.39
CA SER A 385 31.20 8.88 -2.49
C SER A 385 31.51 8.24 -3.83
N VAL A 386 30.50 8.23 -4.69
CA VAL A 386 30.57 7.78 -6.08
C VAL A 386 30.42 9.00 -6.99
N LEU A 387 31.40 9.21 -7.86
CA LEU A 387 31.40 10.31 -8.82
C LEU A 387 31.27 9.78 -10.24
N GLY A 388 30.33 10.37 -10.98
CA GLY A 388 30.07 10.13 -12.40
C GLY A 388 31.19 10.54 -13.34
N GLU A 389 31.01 10.23 -14.61
CA GLU A 389 31.89 10.67 -15.68
C GLU A 389 31.84 12.20 -15.83
N GLY A 390 33.00 12.84 -16.01
CA GLY A 390 33.10 14.27 -16.31
C GLY A 390 32.77 15.20 -15.14
N VAL A 391 32.66 14.69 -13.92
CA VAL A 391 32.40 15.49 -12.72
C VAL A 391 33.59 16.40 -12.40
N ARG A 392 33.29 17.65 -12.04
CA ARG A 392 34.29 18.65 -11.61
C ARG A 392 33.99 19.10 -10.20
N ILE A 393 35.00 19.03 -9.33
CA ILE A 393 34.89 19.46 -7.92
C ILE A 393 35.84 20.61 -7.69
N GLY A 394 35.26 21.75 -7.30
CA GLY A 394 35.97 22.98 -6.99
C GLY A 394 36.82 22.91 -5.73
N ALA A 395 37.63 23.95 -5.54
CA ALA A 395 38.60 24.02 -4.46
C ALA A 395 37.91 24.00 -3.08
N HIS A 396 38.58 23.41 -2.09
CA HIS A 396 38.14 23.35 -0.69
C HIS A 396 36.75 22.71 -0.44
N SER A 397 36.17 22.02 -1.42
CA SER A 397 34.87 21.36 -1.29
C SER A 397 34.98 20.00 -0.59
N VAL A 398 33.97 19.69 0.23
CA VAL A 398 33.91 18.46 1.04
C VAL A 398 32.67 17.66 0.65
N ILE A 399 32.88 16.43 0.19
CA ILE A 399 31.81 15.52 -0.26
C ILE A 399 31.88 14.25 0.58
N ARG A 400 30.76 13.87 1.21
CA ARG A 400 30.67 12.74 2.13
C ARG A 400 29.41 11.92 1.88
N GLY A 401 29.56 10.66 1.51
CA GLY A 401 28.42 9.75 1.35
C GLY A 401 27.46 10.15 0.23
N SER A 402 27.87 11.05 -0.67
CA SER A 402 27.06 11.57 -1.76
C SER A 402 27.32 10.86 -3.09
N TYR A 403 26.31 10.88 -3.95
CA TYR A 403 26.31 10.27 -5.27
C TYR A 403 26.11 11.38 -6.30
N LEU A 404 27.14 11.63 -7.11
CA LEU A 404 27.09 12.63 -8.18
C LEU A 404 27.04 11.92 -9.52
N TRP A 405 26.05 12.20 -10.34
CA TRP A 405 25.92 11.62 -11.67
C TRP A 405 26.81 12.34 -12.69
N ARG A 406 26.62 11.99 -13.98
CA ARG A 406 27.47 12.46 -15.07
C ARG A 406 27.40 13.98 -15.22
N GLY A 407 28.54 14.60 -15.52
CA GLY A 407 28.60 16.02 -15.91
C GLY A 407 28.27 17.02 -14.80
N THR A 408 28.09 16.59 -13.56
CA THR A 408 27.85 17.47 -12.41
C THR A 408 29.06 18.37 -12.14
N GLN A 409 28.81 19.65 -11.89
CA GLN A 409 29.84 20.64 -11.54
C GLN A 409 29.59 21.18 -10.15
N VAL A 410 30.58 21.09 -9.27
CA VAL A 410 30.53 21.60 -7.90
C VAL A 410 31.51 22.75 -7.76
N GLY A 411 31.02 23.90 -7.29
CA GLY A 411 31.78 25.12 -7.05
C GLY A 411 32.76 25.04 -5.88
N GLU A 412 33.36 26.18 -5.53
CA GLU A 412 34.32 26.31 -4.44
C GLU A 412 33.64 26.28 -3.06
N GLY A 413 34.28 25.65 -2.08
CA GLY A 413 33.87 25.68 -0.68
C GLY A 413 32.50 25.08 -0.40
N CYS A 414 32.05 24.13 -1.23
CA CYS A 414 30.77 23.45 -1.07
C CYS A 414 30.88 22.29 -0.08
N THR A 415 29.81 22.03 0.67
CA THR A 415 29.71 20.83 1.52
C THR A 415 28.50 19.99 1.14
N LEU A 416 28.74 18.76 0.73
CA LEU A 416 27.72 17.80 0.32
C LEU A 416 27.75 16.60 1.27
N ASP A 417 26.69 16.43 2.06
CA ASP A 417 26.56 15.31 3.00
C ASP A 417 25.34 14.45 2.60
N GLN A 418 25.57 13.18 2.22
CA GLN A 418 24.54 12.17 1.92
C GLN A 418 23.44 12.66 0.98
N CYS A 419 23.84 13.21 -0.17
CA CYS A 419 22.93 13.72 -1.20
C CYS A 419 23.02 12.93 -2.50
N LEU A 420 21.91 12.89 -3.24
CA LEU A 420 21.84 12.31 -4.59
C LEU A 420 21.66 13.45 -5.59
N VAL A 421 22.59 13.58 -6.53
CA VAL A 421 22.64 14.68 -7.49
C VAL A 421 22.57 14.14 -8.91
N GLY A 422 21.58 14.63 -9.65
CA GLY A 422 21.29 14.30 -11.03
C GLY A 422 22.36 14.69 -12.05
N GLU A 423 22.10 14.35 -13.31
CA GLU A 423 22.99 14.59 -14.45
C GLU A 423 22.99 16.09 -14.84
N GLY A 424 24.17 16.61 -15.15
CA GLY A 424 24.33 17.98 -15.64
C GLY A 424 24.06 19.09 -14.61
N VAL A 425 23.88 18.76 -13.34
CA VAL A 425 23.62 19.73 -12.26
C VAL A 425 24.82 20.66 -12.03
N GLN A 426 24.55 21.94 -11.81
CA GLN A 426 25.55 22.94 -11.46
C GLN A 426 25.31 23.48 -10.05
N ILE A 427 26.23 23.16 -9.13
CA ILE A 427 26.23 23.67 -7.76
C ILE A 427 27.24 24.82 -7.72
N LEU A 428 26.78 26.05 -7.47
CA LEU A 428 27.64 27.22 -7.39
C LEU A 428 28.39 27.30 -6.05
N ASP A 429 29.16 28.37 -5.84
CA ASP A 429 30.09 28.48 -4.71
C ASP A 429 29.39 28.58 -3.35
N HIS A 430 30.04 28.05 -2.32
CA HIS A 430 29.62 28.11 -0.91
C HIS A 430 28.24 27.51 -0.61
N VAL A 431 27.83 26.49 -1.37
CA VAL A 431 26.57 25.77 -1.15
C VAL A 431 26.73 24.68 -0.10
N HIS A 432 25.73 24.56 0.78
CA HIS A 432 25.67 23.49 1.77
C HIS A 432 24.41 22.63 1.54
N LEU A 433 24.61 21.40 1.09
CA LEU A 433 23.56 20.39 0.97
C LEU A 433 23.58 19.46 2.18
N GLN A 434 22.44 19.34 2.85
CA GLN A 434 22.28 18.49 4.02
C GLN A 434 21.83 17.08 3.62
N ARG A 435 21.83 16.17 4.61
CA ARG A 435 21.48 14.76 4.42
C ARG A 435 20.11 14.56 3.77
N GLY A 436 20.04 13.61 2.85
CA GLY A 436 18.81 13.20 2.20
C GLY A 436 18.33 14.15 1.11
N THR A 437 19.10 15.19 0.77
CA THR A 437 18.75 16.08 -0.34
C THR A 437 18.86 15.36 -1.68
N ILE A 438 17.82 15.49 -2.51
CA ILE A 438 17.78 14.97 -3.88
C ILE A 438 17.69 16.15 -4.84
N VAL A 439 18.59 16.21 -5.81
CA VAL A 439 18.61 17.24 -6.86
C VAL A 439 18.37 16.58 -8.21
N GLY A 440 17.31 16.99 -8.89
CA GLY A 440 16.92 16.53 -10.22
C GLY A 440 17.92 16.93 -11.30
N ASP A 441 17.71 16.41 -12.50
CA ASP A 441 18.62 16.62 -13.62
C ASP A 441 18.59 18.08 -14.10
N GLY A 442 19.75 18.62 -14.51
CA GLY A 442 19.87 19.96 -15.09
C GLY A 442 19.66 21.14 -14.12
N CYS A 443 19.41 20.91 -12.82
CA CYS A 443 19.22 21.99 -11.86
C CYS A 443 20.48 22.84 -11.65
N VAL A 444 20.29 24.13 -11.35
CA VAL A 444 21.35 25.06 -10.95
C VAL A 444 21.04 25.57 -9.55
N ILE A 445 21.95 25.37 -8.60
CA ILE A 445 21.80 25.86 -7.22
C ILE A 445 22.59 27.15 -7.05
N GLY A 446 21.92 28.21 -6.58
CA GLY A 446 22.51 29.53 -6.35
C GLY A 446 23.67 29.52 -5.36
N PRO A 447 24.56 30.55 -5.39
CA PRO A 447 25.68 30.62 -4.47
C PRO A 447 25.22 30.92 -3.03
N GLY A 448 25.89 30.33 -2.04
CA GLY A 448 25.64 30.59 -0.61
C GLY A 448 24.36 29.96 -0.04
N VAL A 449 23.69 29.09 -0.79
CA VAL A 449 22.42 28.48 -0.40
C VAL A 449 22.64 27.34 0.60
N ARG A 450 21.74 27.23 1.57
CA ARG A 450 21.69 26.12 2.54
C ARG A 450 20.36 25.40 2.40
N LEU A 451 20.39 24.19 1.87
CA LEU A 451 19.17 23.37 1.77
C LEU A 451 18.93 22.60 3.07
N ALA A 452 17.66 22.52 3.46
CA ALA A 452 17.21 21.73 4.60
C ALA A 452 17.42 20.22 4.34
N PRO A 453 17.46 19.40 5.41
CA PRO A 453 17.56 17.94 5.25
C PRO A 453 16.33 17.42 4.51
N PHE A 454 16.52 16.39 3.68
CA PHE A 454 15.45 15.76 2.89
C PHE A 454 14.76 16.67 1.85
N ALA A 455 15.32 17.85 1.57
CA ALA A 455 14.83 18.72 0.52
C ALA A 455 14.96 18.06 -0.87
N ARG A 456 13.96 18.27 -1.72
CA ARG A 456 13.95 17.80 -3.11
C ARG A 456 13.94 19.02 -4.03
N VAL A 457 14.75 19.02 -5.07
CA VAL A 457 14.84 20.11 -6.04
C VAL A 457 14.69 19.51 -7.44
N SER A 458 13.90 20.12 -8.31
CA SER A 458 13.81 19.70 -9.71
C SER A 458 13.46 20.86 -10.63
N MET A 459 13.69 20.68 -11.93
CA MET A 459 13.33 21.64 -12.97
C MET A 459 11.83 21.71 -13.22
N HIS A 460 11.10 20.63 -12.96
CA HIS A 460 9.65 20.57 -13.11
C HIS A 460 8.98 21.08 -11.84
N ALA A 461 7.94 21.91 -11.98
CA ALA A 461 7.09 22.30 -10.87
C ALA A 461 6.35 21.06 -10.31
N TYR A 462 6.15 21.02 -9.00
CA TYR A 462 5.38 19.95 -8.35
C TYR A 462 3.92 20.00 -8.82
N ARG A 463 3.40 18.88 -9.36
CA ARG A 463 1.97 18.68 -9.65
C ARG A 463 1.40 17.68 -8.64
N ALA A 464 0.29 18.04 -8.00
CA ALA A 464 -0.27 17.28 -6.87
C ALA A 464 -1.25 16.17 -7.26
N SER A 465 -1.74 16.16 -8.51
CA SER A 465 -2.71 15.18 -9.03
C SER A 465 -2.38 14.81 -10.48
N GLU A 466 -2.58 13.54 -10.83
CA GLU A 466 -2.43 13.00 -12.20
C GLU A 466 -3.73 13.16 -13.04
N ASP A 467 -4.80 13.73 -12.48
CA ASP A 467 -6.15 13.83 -13.09
C ASP A 467 -6.42 15.10 -13.91
N ASP A 468 -5.48 16.04 -14.03
CA ASP A 468 -5.66 17.20 -14.90
C ASP A 468 -5.31 16.83 -16.36
N GLU A 469 -6.13 15.97 -16.99
CA GLU A 469 -6.13 15.66 -18.42
C GLU A 469 -6.68 16.82 -19.28
N ASP A 470 -6.26 18.06 -19.01
CA ASP A 470 -6.44 19.16 -19.96
C ASP A 470 -5.14 19.35 -20.75
N GLU A 471 -4.94 18.49 -21.76
CA GLU A 471 -4.04 18.73 -22.89
C GLU A 471 -4.53 19.96 -23.68
N GLU A 472 -4.20 21.18 -23.24
CA GLU A 472 -4.24 22.36 -24.12
C GLU A 472 -3.50 23.62 -23.63
N ASN A 473 -2.43 23.49 -22.82
CA ASN A 473 -1.52 24.63 -22.54
C ASN A 473 -0.04 24.21 -22.49
N GLU A 474 0.51 23.76 -23.62
CA GLU A 474 1.97 23.77 -23.88
C GLU A 474 2.43 25.11 -24.49
N GLU A 475 1.76 26.22 -24.17
CA GLU A 475 2.21 27.56 -24.56
C GLU A 475 2.37 28.44 -23.32
N ASP A 476 3.62 28.85 -23.08
CA ASP A 476 4.04 29.94 -22.20
C ASP A 476 3.73 29.81 -20.68
N VAL A 477 4.42 28.90 -19.98
CA VAL A 477 4.74 29.16 -18.56
C VAL A 477 6.00 30.02 -18.53
N ASP A 478 5.79 31.33 -18.38
CA ASP A 478 6.82 32.35 -18.23
C ASP A 478 7.96 31.92 -17.30
N GLU A 479 9.18 32.41 -17.59
CA GLU A 479 10.36 32.44 -16.72
C GLU A 479 10.11 33.26 -15.43
N ALA A 480 9.08 32.91 -14.65
CA ALA A 480 8.63 33.64 -13.48
C ALA A 480 8.82 32.80 -12.22
N ASP A 481 9.67 33.34 -11.34
CA ASP A 481 9.96 32.97 -9.96
C ASP A 481 10.64 31.61 -9.73
N THR A 482 11.94 31.58 -10.05
CA THR A 482 12.91 30.77 -9.31
C THR A 482 12.70 31.05 -7.82
N ASP A 483 12.36 30.02 -7.06
CA ASP A 483 12.06 30.17 -5.64
C ASP A 483 13.20 30.91 -4.94
N ALA A 484 12.91 32.04 -4.28
CA ALA A 484 13.93 32.94 -3.73
C ALA A 484 14.85 32.25 -2.70
N THR A 485 14.41 31.09 -2.21
CA THR A 485 15.11 30.17 -1.30
C THR A 485 16.33 29.49 -1.93
N LEU A 486 16.34 29.27 -3.25
CA LEU A 486 17.45 28.68 -4.01
C LEU A 486 18.45 29.73 -4.51
N GLY A 487 18.21 31.02 -4.26
CA GLY A 487 19.09 32.13 -4.59
C GLY A 487 18.91 32.68 -6.02
N PRO A 488 19.44 33.89 -6.30
CA PRO A 488 19.09 34.69 -7.49
C PRO A 488 19.64 34.17 -8.83
N ALA A 489 20.47 33.13 -8.81
CA ALA A 489 21.03 32.47 -10.00
C ALA A 489 20.59 31.01 -10.13
N SER A 490 19.60 30.59 -9.34
CA SER A 490 19.12 29.22 -9.36
C SER A 490 18.20 28.96 -10.54
N ARG A 491 18.16 27.70 -10.97
CA ARG A 491 17.19 27.17 -11.92
C ARG A 491 16.69 25.87 -11.33
N GLY A 492 15.45 25.89 -10.86
CA GLY A 492 14.79 24.76 -10.21
C GLY A 492 13.75 25.23 -9.18
N TYR A 493 12.73 24.40 -8.98
CA TYR A 493 11.71 24.55 -7.97
C TYR A 493 12.04 23.68 -6.75
N LEU A 494 11.78 24.20 -5.56
CA LEU A 494 11.81 23.39 -4.34
C LEU A 494 10.55 22.52 -4.33
N TRP A 495 10.74 21.21 -4.32
CA TRP A 495 9.65 20.26 -4.15
C TRP A 495 9.25 20.19 -2.68
N PRO A 496 7.95 20.09 -2.37
CA PRO A 496 7.49 20.08 -1.00
C PRO A 496 8.22 18.97 -0.21
N PRO A 497 8.67 19.26 1.02
CA PRO A 497 9.30 18.25 1.86
C PRO A 497 8.30 17.13 2.15
N LEU A 498 8.81 15.89 2.15
CA LEU A 498 8.05 14.70 2.50
C LEU A 498 7.29 14.92 3.83
N GLY A 499 5.96 15.00 3.75
CA GLY A 499 5.07 15.24 4.90
C GLY A 499 4.33 16.59 4.93
N THR A 500 4.42 17.45 3.91
CA THR A 500 3.49 18.60 3.76
C THR A 500 2.34 18.33 2.78
N ALA A 501 2.21 17.10 2.28
CA ALA A 501 1.06 16.66 1.47
C ALA A 501 -0.22 16.44 2.29
N SER A 502 -0.25 16.78 3.59
CA SER A 502 -1.45 16.65 4.44
C SER A 502 -2.34 17.90 4.44
N THR A 503 -2.36 18.66 3.36
CA THR A 503 -3.40 19.67 3.08
C THR A 503 -3.81 19.62 1.60
N ALA A 504 -3.71 18.46 0.97
CA ALA A 504 -4.60 18.12 -0.14
C ALA A 504 -5.82 17.45 0.50
N SER A 505 -7.01 17.88 0.09
CA SER A 505 -8.32 17.52 0.61
C SER A 505 -8.47 16.05 1.01
N ASP A 506 -8.95 15.85 2.23
CA ASP A 506 -9.47 14.61 2.84
C ASP A 506 -10.73 14.06 2.12
N ASP A 507 -10.94 14.41 0.84
CA ASP A 507 -12.20 14.16 0.08
C ASP A 507 -12.03 13.12 -1.05
N SER A 508 -10.92 12.39 -1.11
CA SER A 508 -10.78 11.24 -2.02
C SER A 508 -10.67 9.96 -1.21
N ASP A 509 -11.75 9.17 -1.22
CA ASP A 509 -11.87 7.80 -0.69
C ASP A 509 -10.98 6.78 -1.43
N GLU A 510 -9.76 7.15 -1.83
CA GLU A 510 -8.77 6.19 -2.31
C GLU A 510 -8.07 5.60 -1.07
N GLU A 511 -8.14 4.28 -0.91
CA GLU A 511 -7.36 3.54 0.09
C GLU A 511 -5.85 3.79 -0.14
N VAL A 512 -5.30 4.87 0.42
CA VAL A 512 -3.88 5.17 0.30
C VAL A 512 -3.10 4.09 1.04
N ASP A 513 -2.26 3.34 0.31
CA ASP A 513 -1.44 2.26 0.85
C ASP A 513 -0.74 2.68 2.16
N GLU A 514 -1.05 2.00 3.27
CA GLU A 514 -0.48 2.27 4.59
C GLU A 514 1.07 2.32 4.58
N LEU A 515 1.72 1.61 3.64
CA LEU A 515 3.18 1.62 3.47
C LEU A 515 3.69 2.89 2.78
N GLU A 516 2.88 3.52 1.94
CA GLU A 516 3.20 4.75 1.21
C GLU A 516 2.80 6.02 1.97
N HIS A 517 2.19 5.86 3.15
CA HIS A 517 1.84 6.96 4.04
C HIS A 517 3.03 7.93 4.21
N ALA A 518 2.75 9.24 4.19
CA ALA A 518 3.77 10.28 4.16
C ALA A 518 4.78 10.23 5.33
N ALA A 519 4.37 9.63 6.46
CA ALA A 519 5.24 9.37 7.60
C ALA A 519 6.28 8.26 7.33
N ASN A 520 5.90 7.20 6.60
CA ASN A 520 6.78 6.12 6.16
C ASN A 520 7.75 6.58 5.09
N ALA A 521 7.33 7.53 4.24
CA ALA A 521 8.17 8.08 3.18
C ALA A 521 9.53 8.60 3.72
N ARG A 522 9.56 9.17 4.94
CA ARG A 522 10.81 9.67 5.57
C ARG A 522 11.79 8.56 5.95
N LEU A 523 11.31 7.34 6.20
CA LEU A 523 12.14 6.16 6.48
C LEU A 523 12.91 5.69 5.24
N PHE A 524 12.36 5.94 4.05
CA PHE A 524 12.97 5.56 2.77
C PHE A 524 14.04 6.56 2.27
N ALA A 525 14.16 7.72 2.93
CA ALA A 525 15.12 8.74 2.54
C ALA A 525 16.57 8.40 2.94
N MET A 526 17.53 8.82 2.10
CA MET A 526 18.95 8.59 2.34
C MET A 526 19.41 9.31 3.62
N GLY A 527 20.12 8.60 4.51
CA GLY A 527 20.63 9.18 5.76
C GLY A 527 19.57 9.35 6.87
N ALA A 528 18.36 8.83 6.68
CA ALA A 528 17.38 8.68 7.74
C ALA A 528 17.92 7.69 8.78
N ASP A 529 18.18 8.19 10.00
CA ASP A 529 18.54 7.37 11.14
C ASP A 529 17.28 7.07 11.96
N ARG A 530 17.28 5.96 12.73
CA ARG A 530 16.15 5.57 13.59
C ARG A 530 15.80 6.65 14.63
N SER A 531 16.66 7.64 14.84
CA SER A 531 16.48 8.76 15.75
C SER A 531 15.81 10.01 15.15
N VAL A 532 15.61 10.06 13.82
CA VAL A 532 15.04 11.25 13.14
C VAL A 532 13.51 11.20 13.11
N VAL A 533 12.91 10.02 13.27
CA VAL A 533 11.47 9.85 13.40
C VAL A 533 11.10 10.03 14.87
N VAL A 534 10.27 11.02 15.16
CA VAL A 534 9.57 11.11 16.44
C VAL A 534 8.60 9.92 16.45
N TRP A 535 8.95 8.90 17.22
CA TRP A 535 8.10 7.75 17.47
C TRP A 535 7.00 8.20 18.44
N ASP A 536 6.02 8.95 17.94
CA ASP A 536 4.82 9.21 18.73
C ASP A 536 3.98 7.94 18.73
N ASP A 537 4.06 7.20 19.83
CA ASP A 537 3.15 6.08 20.12
C ASP A 537 1.67 6.54 20.14
N ALA A 538 1.42 7.86 20.19
CA ALA A 538 0.10 8.49 20.21
C ALA A 538 -0.75 8.28 18.94
N LEU A 539 -0.16 7.96 17.78
CA LEU A 539 -0.93 7.59 16.58
C LEU A 539 -1.36 6.11 16.59
N SER A 540 -0.83 5.31 17.52
CA SER A 540 -1.26 3.91 17.69
C SER A 540 -2.55 3.80 18.52
N GLU A 541 -2.99 4.89 19.17
CA GLU A 541 -4.22 4.93 19.97
C GLU A 541 -5.47 5.27 19.15
N LEU A 542 -5.34 5.57 17.85
CA LEU A 542 -6.49 5.91 16.98
C LEU A 542 -7.07 4.74 16.19
N SER A 543 -6.51 3.53 16.33
CA SER A 543 -7.10 2.29 15.78
C SER A 543 -7.68 1.35 16.84
N SER A 544 -7.78 1.82 18.09
CA SER A 544 -8.55 1.16 19.14
C SER A 544 -9.71 2.05 19.57
N ILE A 545 -10.59 2.40 18.62
CA ILE A 545 -11.93 2.86 18.97
C ILE A 545 -12.83 1.62 18.98
N ASP A 546 -12.86 0.99 20.15
CA ASP A 546 -14.05 0.39 20.76
C ASP A 546 -13.64 -0.32 22.06
N ALA A 547 -13.76 0.43 23.16
CA ALA A 547 -14.46 0.02 24.38
C ALA A 547 -14.11 1.00 25.51
N ASP A 548 -14.76 2.16 25.50
CA ASP A 548 -14.93 2.89 26.76
C ASP A 548 -15.84 2.06 27.68
N SER A 549 -15.38 1.80 28.89
CA SER A 549 -16.27 1.82 30.04
C SER A 549 -15.56 2.46 31.22
N ASP A 550 -15.70 3.77 31.31
CA ASP A 550 -15.79 4.47 32.58
C ASP A 550 -16.95 3.87 33.40
N ALA A 551 -16.61 3.20 34.49
CA ALA A 551 -17.48 3.08 35.65
C ALA A 551 -16.58 3.07 36.89
N ASP A 552 -16.51 4.21 37.58
CA ASP A 552 -17.15 4.26 38.89
C ASP A 552 -17.11 5.65 39.51
N ALA A 553 -18.31 6.16 39.77
CA ALA A 553 -18.55 7.31 40.61
C ALA A 553 -18.83 6.86 42.06
N LEU A 554 -17.92 7.31 42.96
CA LEU A 554 -18.15 7.71 44.36
C LEU A 554 -18.22 6.64 45.48
N SER A 555 -17.12 6.62 46.23
CA SER A 555 -16.98 6.87 47.68
C SER A 555 -17.42 5.81 48.72
N ASP A 556 -16.36 5.20 49.30
CA ASP A 556 -15.92 5.26 50.70
C ASP A 556 -16.43 4.27 51.79
N GLU A 557 -15.40 3.64 52.38
CA GLU A 557 -15.17 3.25 53.78
C GLU A 557 -15.14 1.75 54.19
N SER A 558 -13.88 1.28 54.33
CA SER A 558 -13.30 0.45 55.41
C SER A 558 -13.77 -1.01 55.63
N SER A 559 -12.85 -1.96 55.46
CA SER A 559 -12.05 -2.56 56.56
C SER A 559 -11.42 -3.92 56.17
N GLU A 560 -10.33 -4.21 56.88
CA GLU A 560 -9.30 -5.24 56.73
C GLU A 560 -9.77 -6.71 56.63
N ALA A 561 -9.04 -7.54 55.87
CA ALA A 561 -8.34 -8.74 56.37
C ALA A 561 -7.68 -9.55 55.23
N GLU A 562 -6.51 -10.09 55.53
CA GLU A 562 -5.67 -10.91 54.66
C GLU A 562 -6.17 -12.34 54.41
N SER A 563 -5.60 -12.96 53.36
CA SER A 563 -5.08 -14.33 53.26
C SER A 563 -5.62 -15.22 52.13
N ASP A 564 -4.69 -15.56 51.23
CA ASP A 564 -4.31 -16.88 50.69
C ASP A 564 -5.20 -17.72 49.74
N GLU A 565 -4.44 -18.30 48.79
CA GLU A 565 -4.60 -19.54 48.02
C GLU A 565 -5.26 -19.57 46.62
N SER A 566 -4.39 -19.87 45.64
CA SER A 566 -4.53 -20.87 44.57
C SER A 566 -5.33 -20.57 43.28
N SER A 567 -4.61 -20.61 42.16
CA SER A 567 -5.09 -20.94 40.79
C SER A 567 -5.56 -22.41 40.71
N PRO A 568 -6.12 -22.96 39.61
CA PRO A 568 -6.26 -22.40 38.25
C PRO A 568 -7.60 -22.75 37.53
N THR A 569 -7.64 -22.43 36.23
CA THR A 569 -8.37 -23.09 35.12
C THR A 569 -9.65 -22.44 34.54
N SER A 570 -9.58 -22.27 33.22
CA SER A 570 -10.59 -21.89 32.24
C SER A 570 -11.83 -22.81 32.24
N PRO A 571 -12.89 -22.37 31.55
CA PRO A 571 -13.58 -23.24 30.59
C PRO A 571 -13.69 -22.51 29.24
N SER A 572 -12.98 -22.95 28.19
CA SER A 572 -13.50 -23.86 27.15
C SER A 572 -14.88 -23.46 26.60
N ALA A 573 -14.90 -22.67 25.53
CA ALA A 573 -16.02 -22.57 24.61
C ALA A 573 -16.11 -23.87 23.81
N TYR A 574 -16.94 -24.80 24.30
CA TYR A 574 -17.41 -25.95 23.52
C TYR A 574 -18.65 -25.51 22.73
N GLY A 575 -18.68 -25.85 21.44
CA GLY A 575 -19.80 -25.60 20.54
C GLY A 575 -21.14 -26.06 21.12
N SER A 576 -22.06 -25.12 21.22
CA SER A 576 -23.46 -25.36 21.56
C SER A 576 -24.17 -26.03 20.38
N VAL A 577 -24.37 -27.34 20.48
CA VAL A 577 -25.31 -28.07 19.63
C VAL A 577 -26.73 -27.65 20.03
N SER A 578 -27.41 -26.93 19.13
CA SER A 578 -28.80 -26.53 19.30
C SER A 578 -29.71 -27.77 19.37
N LEU A 579 -30.28 -28.03 20.56
CA LEU A 579 -31.41 -28.94 20.74
C LEU A 579 -32.68 -28.09 20.81
N THR A 580 -33.37 -27.98 19.68
CA THR A 580 -34.69 -27.34 19.60
C THR A 580 -35.73 -28.17 20.35
N LEU A 581 -36.11 -27.75 21.55
CA LEU A 581 -37.34 -28.18 22.21
C LEU A 581 -38.46 -27.19 21.87
N SER A 582 -39.55 -27.71 21.32
CA SER A 582 -40.74 -26.97 20.94
C SER A 582 -41.51 -26.47 22.17
N GLY A 583 -41.48 -25.17 22.42
CA GLY A 583 -42.44 -24.46 23.26
C GLY A 583 -41.83 -23.76 24.47
N GLY A 584 -41.67 -22.44 24.38
CA GLY A 584 -41.36 -21.56 25.50
C GLY A 584 -40.52 -20.35 25.09
N HIS A 585 -41.16 -19.20 24.91
CA HIS A 585 -40.47 -17.91 25.03
C HIS A 585 -39.87 -17.82 26.45
N GLU A 586 -38.69 -17.20 26.59
CA GLU A 586 -37.96 -16.94 27.85
C GLU A 586 -36.89 -17.95 28.31
N SER A 587 -36.00 -18.38 27.40
CA SER A 587 -34.68 -18.87 27.84
C SER A 587 -33.58 -18.43 26.87
N GLN A 588 -33.24 -17.14 26.90
CA GLN A 588 -31.98 -16.64 26.36
C GLN A 588 -30.96 -16.57 27.52
N THR A 589 -29.79 -17.14 27.31
CA THR A 589 -28.68 -17.04 28.26
C THR A 589 -28.20 -15.58 28.35
N TYR A 590 -27.55 -15.21 29.46
CA TYR A 590 -27.10 -13.82 29.68
C TYR A 590 -26.12 -13.33 28.61
N GLY A 591 -25.29 -14.23 28.06
CA GLY A 591 -24.38 -13.93 26.93
C GLY A 591 -25.12 -13.64 25.62
N GLU A 592 -26.13 -14.45 25.26
CA GLU A 592 -26.94 -14.22 24.05
C GLU A 592 -27.69 -12.88 24.10
N LYS A 593 -28.05 -12.40 25.30
CA LYS A 593 -28.66 -11.08 25.48
C LYS A 593 -27.68 -9.95 25.20
N LEU A 594 -26.47 -10.02 25.76
CA LEU A 594 -25.42 -9.02 25.51
C LEU A 594 -25.05 -8.95 24.03
N GLU A 595 -24.80 -10.10 23.39
CA GLU A 595 -24.52 -10.17 21.94
C GLU A 595 -25.70 -9.67 21.08
N SER A 596 -26.94 -9.82 21.55
CA SER A 596 -28.11 -9.28 20.85
C SER A 596 -28.25 -7.76 21.00
N GLU A 597 -27.86 -7.22 22.15
CA GLU A 597 -27.89 -5.77 22.41
C GLU A 597 -26.76 -5.04 21.68
N GLU A 598 -25.57 -5.63 21.62
CA GLU A 598 -24.43 -5.13 20.85
C GLU A 598 -24.76 -5.04 19.36
N ARG A 599 -25.27 -6.14 18.76
CA ARG A 599 -25.74 -6.14 17.37
C ARG A 599 -26.82 -5.11 17.08
N ARG A 600 -27.70 -4.83 18.06
CA ARG A 600 -28.74 -3.80 17.93
C ARG A 600 -28.12 -2.40 17.94
N ARG A 601 -27.12 -2.15 18.79
CA ARG A 601 -26.43 -0.86 18.87
C ARG A 601 -25.60 -0.60 17.61
N GLU A 602 -24.88 -1.60 17.12
CA GLU A 602 -24.14 -1.55 15.86
C GLU A 602 -25.08 -1.24 14.68
N PHE A 603 -26.21 -1.95 14.60
CA PHE A 603 -27.26 -1.66 13.62
C PHE A 603 -27.81 -0.23 13.73
N GLU A 604 -28.09 0.27 14.93
CA GLU A 604 -28.61 1.63 15.12
C GLU A 604 -27.59 2.69 14.67
N HIS A 605 -26.31 2.47 14.97
CA HIS A 605 -25.23 3.37 14.57
C HIS A 605 -25.08 3.40 13.05
N GLU A 606 -24.94 2.24 12.42
CA GLU A 606 -24.76 2.12 10.96
C GLU A 606 -25.98 2.62 10.20
N ALA A 607 -27.20 2.27 10.64
CA ALA A 607 -28.43 2.74 10.03
C ALA A 607 -28.58 4.27 10.09
N ARG A 608 -28.15 4.90 11.20
CA ARG A 608 -28.14 6.37 11.33
C ARG A 608 -27.11 6.99 10.39
N ALA A 609 -25.91 6.41 10.30
CA ALA A 609 -24.85 6.88 9.40
C ALA A 609 -25.27 6.77 7.91
N SER A 610 -25.86 5.65 7.50
CA SER A 610 -26.42 5.49 6.15
C SER A 610 -27.50 6.52 5.84
N LEU A 611 -28.39 6.80 6.80
CA LEU A 611 -29.43 7.82 6.64
C LEU A 611 -28.87 9.24 6.56
N GLU A 612 -27.80 9.55 7.29
CA GLU A 612 -27.10 10.83 7.25
C GLU A 612 -26.39 11.04 5.90
N ARG A 613 -25.65 10.03 5.41
CA ARG A 613 -25.08 10.02 4.05
C ARG A 613 -26.16 10.22 2.98
N ALA A 614 -27.27 9.48 3.10
CA ALA A 614 -28.38 9.60 2.17
C ALA A 614 -29.04 11.00 2.19
N PHE A 615 -29.01 11.71 3.31
CA PHE A 615 -29.51 13.06 3.45
C PHE A 615 -28.56 14.10 2.81
N GLU A 616 -27.26 13.96 3.02
CA GLU A 616 -26.23 14.85 2.46
C GLU A 616 -26.15 14.71 0.93
N GLU A 617 -26.13 13.48 0.43
CA GLU A 617 -26.03 13.16 -1.00
C GLU A 617 -27.37 13.25 -1.75
N LYS A 618 -28.48 13.49 -1.04
CA LYS A 618 -29.86 13.56 -1.58
C LYS A 618 -30.24 12.33 -2.40
N HIS A 619 -29.99 11.14 -1.86
CA HIS A 619 -30.39 9.90 -2.49
C HIS A 619 -31.90 9.79 -2.71
N ALA A 620 -32.28 8.97 -3.69
CA ALA A 620 -33.67 8.56 -3.85
C ALA A 620 -34.09 7.70 -2.64
N PRO A 621 -35.31 7.89 -2.10
CA PRO A 621 -35.79 7.16 -0.92
C PRO A 621 -35.82 5.64 -1.13
N GLU A 622 -35.96 5.18 -2.37
CA GLU A 622 -35.91 3.75 -2.75
C GLU A 622 -34.52 3.12 -2.53
N ASN A 623 -33.45 3.86 -2.81
CA ASN A 623 -32.07 3.37 -2.60
C ASN A 623 -31.78 3.22 -1.11
N ALA A 624 -32.18 4.22 -0.30
CA ALA A 624 -32.07 4.17 1.16
C ALA A 624 -32.88 3.02 1.76
N ALA A 625 -34.05 2.71 1.18
CA ALA A 625 -34.86 1.58 1.62
C ALA A 625 -34.17 0.22 1.33
N ILE A 626 -33.52 0.08 0.16
CA ILE A 626 -32.75 -1.12 -0.18
C ILE A 626 -31.57 -1.28 0.78
N GLU A 627 -30.82 -0.21 1.05
CA GLU A 627 -29.68 -0.22 1.96
C GLU A 627 -30.09 -0.62 3.39
N LEU A 628 -31.13 0.00 3.95
CA LEU A 628 -31.67 -0.36 5.27
C LEU A 628 -32.21 -1.79 5.32
N LYS A 629 -32.80 -2.28 4.22
CA LYS A 629 -33.26 -3.66 4.12
C LYS A 629 -32.09 -4.63 4.08
N THR A 630 -31.01 -4.32 3.36
CA THR A 630 -29.78 -5.12 3.35
C THR A 630 -29.11 -5.12 4.73
N LEU A 631 -29.02 -3.95 5.38
CA LEU A 631 -28.49 -3.80 6.74
C LEU A 631 -29.30 -4.64 7.73
N ARG A 632 -30.64 -4.57 7.65
CA ARG A 632 -31.53 -5.40 8.48
C ARG A 632 -31.27 -6.91 8.28
N MET A 633 -31.07 -7.35 7.03
CA MET A 633 -30.77 -8.75 6.72
C MET A 633 -29.41 -9.17 7.26
N ALA A 634 -28.40 -8.29 7.21
CA ALA A 634 -27.07 -8.54 7.74
C ALA A 634 -27.07 -8.66 9.27
N SER A 635 -27.71 -7.71 9.97
CA SER A 635 -27.75 -7.69 11.45
C SER A 635 -28.82 -8.60 12.05
N ASN A 636 -29.71 -9.18 11.23
CA ASN A 636 -30.84 -10.03 11.63
C ASN A 636 -31.72 -9.38 12.72
N VAL A 637 -32.02 -8.09 12.55
CA VAL A 637 -32.78 -7.27 13.49
C VAL A 637 -34.28 -7.28 13.12
N PRO A 638 -35.21 -7.31 14.09
CA PRO A 638 -36.64 -7.27 13.80
C PRO A 638 -37.05 -5.96 13.11
N PRO A 639 -38.09 -5.98 12.25
CA PRO A 639 -38.52 -4.80 11.49
C PRO A 639 -38.98 -3.61 12.36
N GLY A 640 -39.39 -3.86 13.61
CA GLY A 640 -39.77 -2.81 14.57
C GLY A 640 -38.63 -1.87 14.93
N GLU A 641 -37.39 -2.35 15.00
CA GLU A 641 -36.23 -1.50 15.32
C GLU A 641 -35.86 -0.61 14.13
N VAL A 642 -35.96 -1.13 12.91
CA VAL A 642 -35.76 -0.31 11.69
C VAL A 642 -36.75 0.85 11.64
N ARG A 643 -38.03 0.59 11.98
CA ARG A 643 -39.05 1.64 12.12
C ARG A 643 -38.63 2.69 13.16
N LYS A 644 -38.15 2.27 14.33
CA LYS A 644 -37.69 3.19 15.39
C LYS A 644 -36.58 4.11 14.90
N VAL A 645 -35.54 3.57 14.27
CA VAL A 645 -34.39 4.35 13.80
C VAL A 645 -34.78 5.33 12.70
N VAL A 646 -35.48 4.85 11.65
CA VAL A 646 -35.88 5.69 10.49
C VAL A 646 -36.81 6.82 10.93
N ILE A 647 -37.83 6.51 11.71
CA ILE A 647 -38.80 7.50 12.18
C ILE A 647 -38.14 8.50 13.14
N SER A 648 -37.30 8.01 14.06
CA SER A 648 -36.54 8.88 14.97
C SER A 648 -35.64 9.86 14.20
N PHE A 649 -34.96 9.37 13.17
CA PHE A 649 -34.07 10.17 12.34
C PHE A 649 -34.81 11.24 11.52
N VAL A 650 -35.87 10.85 10.79
CA VAL A 650 -36.65 11.82 10.00
C VAL A 650 -37.27 12.89 10.91
N LEU A 651 -37.72 12.52 12.11
CA LEU A 651 -38.31 13.46 13.06
C LEU A 651 -37.26 14.35 13.75
N SER A 652 -36.01 13.90 13.95
CA SER A 652 -34.95 14.75 14.51
C SER A 652 -34.52 15.87 13.57
N HIS A 653 -34.58 15.64 12.25
CA HIS A 653 -34.29 16.66 11.24
C HIS A 653 -35.46 17.62 10.97
N CYS A 654 -36.65 17.40 11.58
CA CYS A 654 -37.81 18.27 11.39
C CYS A 654 -37.78 19.51 12.30
N ALA A 655 -37.48 20.69 11.76
CA ALA A 655 -37.50 21.94 12.51
C ALA A 655 -38.94 22.44 12.84
N VAL A 656 -39.22 22.70 14.12
CA VAL A 656 -40.53 23.19 14.62
C VAL A 656 -40.87 24.59 14.11
N ASP A 657 -39.86 25.41 13.84
CA ASP A 657 -40.03 26.82 13.47
C ASP A 657 -40.30 27.03 11.97
N GLN A 658 -40.12 25.99 11.14
CA GLN A 658 -40.24 26.06 9.67
C GLN A 658 -41.18 24.99 9.08
N PRO A 659 -42.50 25.25 9.01
CA PRO A 659 -43.48 24.26 8.53
C PRO A 659 -43.38 23.93 7.03
N ARG A 660 -42.68 24.78 6.24
CA ARG A 660 -42.49 24.54 4.79
C ARG A 660 -41.36 23.56 4.51
N GLU A 661 -40.26 23.67 5.25
CA GLU A 661 -39.12 22.77 5.12
C GLU A 661 -39.47 21.38 5.62
N THR A 662 -40.20 21.28 6.74
CA THR A 662 -40.72 19.99 7.24
C THR A 662 -41.69 19.33 6.27
N ALA A 663 -42.53 20.11 5.58
CA ALA A 663 -43.38 19.57 4.53
C ALA A 663 -42.53 19.01 3.38
N ALA A 664 -41.56 19.77 2.85
CA ALA A 664 -40.70 19.29 1.76
C ALA A 664 -39.87 18.05 2.13
N LEU A 665 -39.38 17.96 3.36
CA LEU A 665 -38.68 16.78 3.87
C LEU A 665 -39.59 15.56 3.95
N LEU A 666 -40.81 15.73 4.46
CA LEU A 666 -41.79 14.64 4.53
C LEU A 666 -42.31 14.22 3.14
N ASP A 667 -42.33 15.12 2.15
CA ASP A 667 -42.69 14.77 0.76
C ASP A 667 -41.63 13.86 0.13
N HIS A 668 -40.34 14.15 0.38
CA HIS A 668 -39.23 13.33 -0.14
C HIS A 668 -39.10 12.00 0.60
N TRP A 669 -39.13 12.02 1.93
CA TRP A 669 -38.94 10.83 2.78
C TRP A 669 -40.23 10.04 3.06
N GLY A 670 -41.39 10.53 2.60
CA GLY A 670 -42.68 9.88 2.78
C GLY A 670 -42.74 8.49 2.13
N ALA A 671 -42.06 8.32 1.00
CA ALA A 671 -41.95 7.02 0.33
C ALA A 671 -41.18 5.98 1.19
N LEU A 672 -40.09 6.40 1.84
CA LEU A 672 -39.30 5.54 2.73
C LEU A 672 -40.13 5.11 3.96
N ILE A 673 -40.84 6.05 4.58
CA ILE A 673 -41.70 5.75 5.73
C ILE A 673 -42.83 4.82 5.32
N ARG A 674 -43.43 4.98 4.12
CA ARG A 674 -44.47 4.08 3.61
C ARG A 674 -43.96 2.65 3.45
N GLU A 675 -42.76 2.47 2.91
CA GLU A 675 -42.16 1.13 2.74
C GLU A 675 -41.84 0.48 4.10
N VAL A 676 -41.28 1.25 5.04
CA VAL A 676 -40.91 0.77 6.38
C VAL A 676 -42.14 0.52 7.28
N ALA A 677 -43.24 1.24 7.06
CA ALA A 677 -44.49 1.09 7.79
C ALA A 677 -45.42 0.00 7.21
N HIS A 678 -45.16 -0.54 6.01
CA HIS A 678 -46.01 -1.54 5.37
C HIS A 678 -46.26 -2.78 6.25
N ASP A 679 -45.26 -3.22 7.02
CA ASP A 679 -45.34 -4.42 7.86
C ASP A 679 -46.21 -4.25 9.12
N ASP A 680 -46.13 -3.08 9.79
CA ASP A 680 -46.93 -2.76 10.98
C ASP A 680 -47.11 -1.24 11.13
N GLN A 681 -48.22 -0.75 10.57
CA GLN A 681 -48.58 0.67 10.58
C GLN A 681 -48.95 1.18 11.98
N VAL A 682 -49.44 0.30 12.86
CA VAL A 682 -49.86 0.67 14.23
C VAL A 682 -48.64 0.93 15.11
N GLU A 683 -47.61 0.10 14.97
CA GLU A 683 -46.33 0.30 15.66
C GLU A 683 -45.63 1.58 15.16
N ALA A 684 -45.63 1.85 13.85
CA ALA A 684 -45.06 3.08 13.29
C ALA A 684 -45.67 4.35 13.91
N LEU A 685 -47.01 4.40 14.02
CA LEU A 685 -47.71 5.50 14.68
C LEU A 685 -47.39 5.61 16.18
N ALA A 686 -47.23 4.47 16.87
CA ALA A 686 -46.84 4.45 18.28
C ALA A 686 -45.41 4.96 18.49
N VAL A 687 -44.48 4.61 17.61
CA VAL A 687 -43.10 5.13 17.60
C VAL A 687 -43.10 6.64 17.39
N MET A 688 -43.85 7.16 16.40
CA MET A 688 -43.99 8.60 16.15
C MET A 688 -44.54 9.34 17.37
N GLN A 689 -45.57 8.78 18.02
CA GLN A 689 -46.14 9.33 19.25
C GLN A 689 -45.12 9.35 20.39
N SER A 690 -44.36 8.25 20.57
CA SER A 690 -43.36 8.13 21.63
C SER A 690 -42.20 9.11 21.45
N PHE A 691 -41.75 9.34 20.22
CA PHE A 691 -40.73 10.33 19.89
C PHE A 691 -41.21 11.76 20.19
N CYS A 692 -42.44 12.11 19.77
CA CYS A 692 -43.05 13.40 20.08
C CYS A 692 -43.34 13.61 21.58
N ALA A 693 -43.41 12.53 22.36
CA ALA A 693 -43.55 12.59 23.82
C ALA A 693 -42.22 12.84 24.53
N LEU A 694 -41.10 12.36 23.98
CA LEU A 694 -39.75 12.59 24.51
C LEU A 694 -39.25 14.01 24.21
N HIS A 695 -39.61 14.58 23.05
CA HIS A 695 -39.19 15.93 22.67
C HIS A 695 -40.34 16.95 22.79
N VAL A 696 -40.33 17.75 23.87
CA VAL A 696 -41.34 18.78 24.19
C VAL A 696 -41.57 19.81 23.06
N SER A 697 -40.56 20.08 22.25
CA SER A 697 -40.64 20.98 21.09
C SER A 697 -41.51 20.42 19.95
N HIS A 698 -41.50 19.10 19.75
CA HIS A 698 -42.22 18.43 18.66
C HIS A 698 -43.68 18.09 19.01
N THR A 699 -44.10 18.30 20.27
CA THR A 699 -45.49 18.05 20.71
C THR A 699 -46.51 18.91 19.95
N LYS A 700 -46.11 20.07 19.41
CA LYS A 700 -46.97 20.94 18.57
C LYS A 700 -47.05 20.48 17.11
N LEU A 701 -46.07 19.73 16.62
CA LEU A 701 -46.02 19.23 15.24
C LEU A 701 -46.88 17.98 15.03
N PHE A 702 -47.18 17.21 16.09
CA PHE A 702 -47.86 15.91 15.98
C PHE A 702 -49.24 15.97 15.31
N GLY A 703 -50.05 17.00 15.58
CA GLY A 703 -51.37 17.16 14.94
C GLY A 703 -51.27 17.39 13.42
N PRO A 704 -50.55 18.43 12.96
CA PRO A 704 -50.28 18.66 11.53
C PRO A 704 -49.61 17.47 10.84
N LEU A 705 -48.69 16.80 11.53
CA LEU A 705 -47.97 15.64 11.01
C LEU A 705 -48.90 14.43 10.83
N LEU A 706 -49.83 14.19 11.75
CA LEU A 706 -50.85 13.15 11.59
C LEU A 706 -51.80 13.46 10.43
N THR A 707 -52.19 14.73 10.25
CA THR A 707 -52.98 15.17 9.07
C THR A 707 -52.21 14.96 7.77
N LYS A 708 -50.90 15.22 7.76
CA LYS A 708 -50.07 15.00 6.58
C LYS A 708 -49.88 13.52 6.24
N VAL A 709 -49.58 12.69 7.25
CA VAL A 709 -49.47 11.22 7.11
C VAL A 709 -50.76 10.61 6.55
N TYR A 710 -51.91 11.15 6.95
CA TYR A 710 -53.22 10.80 6.39
C TYR A 710 -53.36 11.26 4.92
N ASN A 711 -53.08 12.53 4.62
CA ASN A 711 -53.21 13.08 3.27
C ASN A 711 -52.28 12.43 2.24
N ASP A 712 -51.09 12.02 2.65
CA ASP A 712 -50.07 11.39 1.77
C ASP A 712 -50.23 9.87 1.69
N GLU A 713 -51.35 9.33 2.21
CA GLU A 713 -51.69 7.89 2.22
C GLU A 713 -50.53 7.01 2.73
N MET A 714 -49.82 7.49 3.76
CA MET A 714 -48.70 6.76 4.35
C MET A 714 -49.18 5.63 5.26
N VAL A 715 -50.36 5.79 5.86
CA VAL A 715 -51.01 4.83 6.78
C VAL A 715 -52.50 4.77 6.45
N SER A 716 -53.12 3.60 6.54
CA SER A 716 -54.56 3.44 6.26
C SER A 716 -55.44 4.01 7.37
N ASP A 717 -56.66 4.39 7.00
CA ASP A 717 -57.70 4.88 7.92
C ASP A 717 -57.99 3.87 9.04
N GLU A 718 -58.05 2.59 8.67
CA GLU A 718 -58.22 1.47 9.60
C GLU A 718 -57.07 1.37 10.60
N ALA A 719 -55.82 1.62 10.18
CA ALA A 719 -54.65 1.57 11.04
C ALA A 719 -54.59 2.73 12.04
N ILE A 720 -55.00 3.95 11.65
CA ILE A 720 -55.11 5.10 12.57
C ILE A 720 -56.18 4.82 13.65
N LEU A 721 -57.32 4.25 13.25
CA LEU A 721 -58.38 3.85 14.18
C LEU A 721 -57.96 2.68 15.07
N ALA A 722 -57.23 1.70 14.52
CA ALA A 722 -56.67 0.58 15.27
C ALA A 722 -55.66 1.04 16.30
N TRP A 723 -54.75 1.96 15.94
CA TRP A 723 -53.79 2.58 16.86
C TRP A 723 -54.52 3.32 18.00
N TRP A 724 -55.56 4.11 17.70
CA TRP A 724 -56.35 4.80 18.73
C TRP A 724 -57.04 3.86 19.73
N ARG A 725 -57.39 2.65 19.27
CA ARG A 725 -58.00 1.59 20.09
C ARG A 725 -56.94 0.78 20.85
N HIS A 726 -55.73 0.64 20.32
CA HIS A 726 -54.67 -0.22 20.86
C HIS A 726 -54.05 0.32 22.16
N PRO A 727 -53.66 -0.54 23.13
CA PRO A 727 -52.99 -0.13 24.37
C PRO A 727 -51.68 0.65 24.17
N SER A 728 -50.97 0.42 23.05
CA SER A 728 -49.72 1.13 22.71
C SER A 728 -49.91 2.63 22.52
N SER A 729 -51.13 3.12 22.26
CA SER A 729 -51.42 4.57 22.22
C SER A 729 -51.47 5.24 23.59
N ARG A 730 -51.46 4.45 24.66
CA ARG A 730 -51.57 4.90 26.07
C ARG A 730 -50.26 4.76 26.84
N GLN A 731 -49.23 4.17 26.24
CA GLN A 731 -47.93 3.89 26.85
C GLN A 731 -46.80 4.33 25.92
N VAL A 732 -45.64 4.67 26.47
CA VAL A 732 -44.44 4.97 25.70
C VAL A 732 -43.80 3.64 25.29
N VAL A 733 -43.53 3.46 24.00
CA VAL A 733 -42.97 2.22 23.40
C VAL A 733 -41.43 2.25 23.30
N LEU A 734 -40.80 3.39 23.60
CA LEU A 734 -39.34 3.52 23.63
C LEU A 734 -38.82 3.14 25.03
N ASP A 735 -37.86 2.21 25.07
CA ASP A 735 -37.18 1.70 26.28
C ASP A 735 -36.22 2.75 26.89
N SER A 736 -36.76 3.90 27.29
CA SER A 736 -36.07 4.83 28.17
C SER A 736 -36.63 4.65 29.59
N GLU A 737 -35.90 3.92 30.43
CA GLU A 737 -36.21 3.72 31.85
C GLU A 737 -36.25 5.04 32.67
N ALA A 738 -36.01 6.21 32.04
CA ALA A 738 -35.69 7.45 32.74
C ALA A 738 -36.83 8.51 32.86
N SER A 739 -38.07 8.32 32.35
CA SER A 739 -39.10 9.38 32.53
C SER A 739 -40.59 8.94 32.53
N THR A 740 -40.95 7.98 33.39
CA THR A 740 -42.25 7.29 33.31
C THR A 740 -43.50 8.03 33.80
N ALA A 741 -43.44 9.29 34.29
CA ALA A 741 -44.64 10.04 34.70
C ALA A 741 -44.98 11.25 33.79
N GLN A 742 -43.98 12.06 33.45
CA GLN A 742 -44.16 13.24 32.59
C GLN A 742 -44.42 12.84 31.13
N ALA A 743 -43.68 11.85 30.61
CA ALA A 743 -43.89 11.38 29.24
C ALA A 743 -45.29 10.77 29.05
N GLN A 744 -45.81 10.03 30.03
CA GLN A 744 -47.18 9.48 29.98
C GLN A 744 -48.25 10.58 29.98
N GLN A 745 -48.02 11.68 30.71
CA GLN A 745 -48.94 12.83 30.69
C GLN A 745 -48.91 13.56 29.34
N VAL A 746 -47.74 13.69 28.72
CA VAL A 746 -47.58 14.26 27.37
C VAL A 746 -48.22 13.38 26.29
N VAL A 747 -48.12 12.05 26.41
CA VAL A 747 -48.81 11.08 25.53
C VAL A 747 -50.33 11.28 25.55
N LEU A 748 -50.92 11.55 26.72
CA LEU A 748 -52.35 11.87 26.84
C LEU A 748 -52.71 13.24 26.24
N GLU A 749 -51.81 14.22 26.29
CA GLU A 749 -52.00 15.52 25.64
C GLU A 749 -51.89 15.43 24.11
N LEU A 750 -50.95 14.64 23.59
CA LEU A 750 -50.82 14.32 22.17
C LEU A 750 -52.08 13.64 21.64
N ARG A 751 -52.65 12.72 22.44
CA ARG A 751 -53.91 12.06 22.12
C ARG A 751 -55.07 13.05 21.97
N LYS A 752 -55.20 14.03 22.88
CA LYS A 752 -56.22 15.10 22.77
C LYS A 752 -56.03 15.96 21.51
N ARG A 753 -54.78 16.15 21.06
CA ARG A 753 -54.49 16.90 19.83
C ARG A 753 -54.77 16.10 18.55
N ALA A 754 -54.75 14.77 18.61
CA ALA A 754 -55.11 13.90 17.50
C ALA A 754 -56.63 13.67 17.36
N GLU A 755 -57.42 13.93 18.41
CA GLU A 755 -58.88 13.77 18.43
C GLU A 755 -59.63 14.44 17.24
N PRO A 756 -59.30 15.67 16.80
CA PRO A 756 -59.97 16.30 15.65
C PRO A 756 -59.76 15.55 14.33
N VAL A 757 -58.56 14.97 14.13
CA VAL A 757 -58.21 14.22 12.91
C VAL A 757 -58.95 12.88 12.91
N VAL A 758 -58.95 12.17 14.03
CA VAL A 758 -59.68 10.89 14.19
C VAL A 758 -61.18 11.09 13.99
N ARG A 759 -61.72 12.22 14.48
CA ARG A 759 -63.13 12.57 14.29
C ARG A 759 -63.46 12.86 12.82
N HIS A 760 -62.58 13.55 12.11
CA HIS A 760 -62.74 13.80 10.67
C HIS A 760 -62.75 12.50 9.85
N ILE A 761 -61.91 11.52 10.21
CA ILE A 761 -61.88 10.20 9.58
C ILE A 761 -63.18 9.42 9.84
N LEU A 762 -63.70 9.45 11.08
CA LEU A 762 -64.97 8.79 11.44
C LEU A 762 -66.18 9.44 10.75
N GLU A 763 -66.21 10.77 10.66
CA GLU A 763 -67.29 11.50 9.97
C GLU A 763 -67.24 11.25 8.44
N GLY A 764 -66.04 11.11 7.85
CA GLY A 764 -65.88 10.76 6.44
C GLY A 764 -66.19 9.29 6.10
N SER A 765 -65.94 8.35 7.03
CA SER A 765 -66.32 6.94 6.83
C SER A 765 -67.84 6.74 6.86
N ASP A 766 -68.55 7.44 7.75
CA ASP A 766 -70.02 7.37 7.85
C ASP A 766 -70.70 7.93 6.58
N GLU A 767 -70.15 8.98 5.96
CA GLU A 767 -70.65 9.53 4.68
C GLU A 767 -70.43 8.55 3.50
N SER A 768 -69.35 7.76 3.52
CA SER A 768 -69.05 6.77 2.46
C SER A 768 -69.92 5.50 2.56
N GLU A 769 -70.33 5.11 3.77
CA GLU A 769 -71.28 4.00 3.98
C GLU A 769 -72.70 4.40 3.52
N GLU A 770 -73.12 5.66 3.77
CA GLU A 770 -74.43 6.19 3.32
C GLU A 770 -74.55 6.35 1.79
N GLU A 771 -73.45 6.47 1.04
CA GLU A 771 -73.47 6.49 -0.44
C GLU A 771 -73.44 5.09 -1.09
N SER A 772 -73.20 4.02 -0.30
CA SER A 772 -73.07 2.64 -0.77
C SER A 772 -74.29 1.74 -0.51
N GLU A 773 -75.26 2.20 0.29
CA GLU A 773 -76.61 1.64 0.44
C GLU A 773 -77.63 2.29 -0.51
#